data_AF-A0A524G0C5-F1
#
_entry.id   AF-A0A524G0C5-F1
#
_cell.length_a   1.000
_cell.length_b   1.000
_cell.length_c   1.000
_cell.angle_alpha   90.00
_cell.angle_beta   90.00
_cell.angle_gamma   90.00
#
_symmetry.space_group_name_H-M   'P 1'
#
loop_
_entity.id
_entity.type
_entity.pdbx_description
1 polymer ?
#
loop_
_entity_poly.entity_id
_entity_poly.type
_entity_poly.pdbx_seq_one_letter_code
_entity_poly.pdbx_strand_id
1 'polypeptide(L)'
;MKTLLKTKHKKIKQTFEQAENDLKSIQRGKKIPEGEGLLGESRELIVFELAQTSNISTENLSIASSVNDVLMQIFLDARDDTTVQDIINAMTLCIHGLIMGNYNEEDFRYLYRYSLRYIRNQTPIERWLRKALLYLSAINNESEAEILKEVRYWIQFLGAPLFEPSLFIEPATELGIDIKSALETNQFRLVDAVMRHPQYLQEAVQELSLLESYEVLKDWAPDVVLLNLTRIKKRDVYEVAQKKITSNMTVEKSVDLMQQVFVKEGFKTNRDSNLPVKLQELKSPTPGDAIDPVIFELIPQKLRVSLLPAVAYSTKTKIIEIIFLGGHRIGRSGVLIKTDTGGILLDYGLSVANHRIPEWVPEIDMIDTVLVSHSHLDHVGGLPVLFQEFTGKWCSVGPSGAITKILLDDALKVGTPFPPRKYDPLDLISRYNESNIEKVTKNHVQLEYGVSNEVGPGIVVTPIDACHIPGSAIYSIDIEGVKILYTGDFNMDASVLFPGANLPTDADYTIFDGTYWGREDFDREKVKQQISKTISDFGPIIIPSFAVGRSQEILLILEELGITRNKNVMVTGMAERVTKIVGVTGHWDSMKKNRINLQEDDVLVAGGGMMAGGLARHHFNEQRGNPNAAVILCGYLAPRTPGWNLLHGYEPHECHVEYARLSAHSSSTNLENYVNSCKGKRIMVHTPVYAEPKGVMIPSYKQRIIIKT
;
A
#
# COMPACT_ATOMS: atom_id res chain seq x y z
N MET A 1 30.59 11.03 -17.62
CA MET A 1 29.51 12.02 -17.64
C MET A 1 28.32 11.47 -18.42
N LYS A 2 27.40 10.75 -17.76
CA LYS A 2 26.10 10.41 -18.35
C LYS A 2 25.20 11.66 -18.20
N THR A 3 24.80 12.20 -19.34
CA THR A 3 23.74 13.22 -19.58
C THR A 3 23.80 14.50 -18.76
N LEU A 4 24.11 15.62 -19.44
CA LEU A 4 23.58 16.94 -19.05
C LEU A 4 22.09 16.79 -18.74
N LEU A 5 21.68 17.24 -17.55
CA LEU A 5 20.28 17.34 -17.18
C LEU A 5 19.52 18.13 -18.26
N LYS A 6 18.43 17.53 -18.76
CA LYS A 6 17.66 18.04 -19.90
C LYS A 6 16.69 19.17 -19.52
N THR A 7 16.76 19.68 -18.29
CA THR A 7 15.82 20.70 -17.81
C THR A 7 15.94 22.00 -18.59
N LYS A 8 14.79 22.57 -18.99
CA LYS A 8 14.69 23.89 -19.64
C LYS A 8 14.54 25.04 -18.63
N HIS A 9 14.39 24.74 -17.34
CA HIS A 9 14.23 25.75 -16.30
C HIS A 9 15.56 26.42 -16.02
N LYS A 10 15.68 27.70 -16.40
CA LYS A 10 16.95 28.45 -16.42
C LYS A 10 17.68 28.43 -15.08
N LYS A 11 16.97 28.62 -13.97
CA LYS A 11 17.56 28.67 -12.63
C LYS A 11 18.13 27.31 -12.21
N ILE A 12 17.38 26.23 -12.47
CA ILE A 12 17.84 24.86 -12.22
C ILE A 12 19.09 24.55 -13.04
N LYS A 13 19.06 24.86 -14.34
CA LYS A 13 20.21 24.65 -15.24
C LYS A 13 21.46 25.40 -14.75
N GLN A 14 21.30 26.67 -14.38
CA GLN A 14 22.40 27.49 -13.84
C GLN A 14 22.99 26.91 -12.55
N THR A 15 22.17 26.32 -11.67
CA THR A 15 22.64 25.66 -10.46
C THR A 15 23.53 24.45 -10.76
N PHE A 16 23.16 23.61 -11.74
CA PHE A 16 24.00 22.47 -12.13
C PHE A 16 25.30 22.93 -12.83
N GLU A 17 25.22 23.91 -13.72
CA GLU A 17 26.42 24.51 -14.35
C GLU A 17 27.35 25.12 -13.28
N GLN A 18 26.79 25.76 -12.25
CA GLN A 18 27.55 26.29 -11.14
C GLN A 18 28.20 25.18 -10.30
N ALA A 19 27.48 24.10 -9.99
CA ALA A 19 28.02 22.95 -9.27
C ALA A 19 29.19 22.28 -10.01
N GLU A 20 29.11 22.17 -11.34
CA GLU A 20 30.23 21.68 -12.17
C GLU A 20 31.45 22.60 -12.10
N ASN A 21 31.24 23.92 -12.08
CA ASN A 21 32.33 24.90 -11.96
C ASN A 21 32.97 24.88 -10.57
N ASP A 22 32.17 24.66 -9.53
CA ASP A 22 32.63 24.51 -8.15
C ASP A 22 33.45 23.23 -7.99
N LEU A 23 33.00 22.12 -8.58
CA LEU A 23 33.74 20.85 -8.60
C LEU A 23 35.12 21.01 -9.28
N LYS A 24 35.16 21.68 -10.44
CA LYS A 24 36.44 22.00 -11.13
C LYS A 24 37.34 22.91 -10.28
N SER A 25 36.76 23.78 -9.45
CA SER A 25 37.51 24.67 -8.56
C SER A 25 38.13 23.90 -7.39
N ILE A 26 37.39 22.95 -6.81
CA ILE A 26 37.91 22.04 -5.76
C ILE A 26 39.05 21.17 -6.29
N GLN A 27 38.93 20.63 -7.51
CA GLN A 27 40.02 19.87 -8.14
C GLN A 27 41.30 20.71 -8.32
N ARG A 28 41.19 22.04 -8.34
CA ARG A 28 42.31 22.99 -8.40
C ARG A 28 42.74 23.48 -7.00
N GLY A 29 42.25 22.86 -5.92
CA GLY A 29 42.57 23.22 -4.53
C GLY A 29 41.91 24.51 -4.03
N LYS A 30 40.86 25.00 -4.71
CA LYS A 30 40.11 26.20 -4.27
C LYS A 30 38.90 25.82 -3.45
N LYS A 31 38.54 26.67 -2.47
CA LYS A 31 37.29 26.55 -1.71
C LYS A 31 36.08 26.99 -2.54
N ILE A 32 34.92 26.42 -2.26
CA ILE A 32 33.65 26.90 -2.82
C ILE A 32 33.32 28.27 -2.19
N PRO A 33 32.93 29.28 -3.00
CA PRO A 33 32.46 30.56 -2.46
C PRO A 33 31.22 30.41 -1.58
N GLU A 34 31.10 31.26 -0.55
CA GLU A 34 29.89 31.32 0.26
C GLU A 34 28.65 31.62 -0.61
N GLY A 35 27.55 30.95 -0.31
CA GLY A 35 26.27 31.09 -1.00
C GLY A 35 25.36 29.89 -0.78
N GLU A 36 24.08 30.10 -1.03
CA GLU A 36 23.05 29.08 -0.87
C GLU A 36 22.73 28.38 -2.20
N GLY A 37 22.37 27.10 -2.09
CA GLY A 37 21.79 26.31 -3.17
C GLY A 37 20.32 26.63 -3.40
N LEU A 38 19.66 25.85 -4.26
CA LEU A 38 18.28 26.13 -4.66
C LEU A 38 17.28 25.95 -3.52
N LEU A 39 17.56 25.05 -2.59
CA LEU A 39 16.70 24.71 -1.45
C LEU A 39 17.12 25.43 -0.16
N GLY A 40 18.03 26.41 -0.23
CA GLY A 40 18.56 27.15 0.92
C GLY A 40 19.70 26.43 1.64
N GLU A 41 20.30 25.43 1.00
CA GLU A 41 21.38 24.60 1.53
C GLU A 41 22.77 25.15 1.23
N SER A 42 23.81 24.60 1.86
CA SER A 42 25.19 24.86 1.41
C SER A 42 25.43 24.27 0.01
N ARG A 43 26.06 25.04 -0.87
CA ARG A 43 26.48 24.60 -2.22
C ARG A 43 27.39 23.37 -2.19
N GLU A 44 28.02 23.07 -1.06
CA GLU A 44 28.82 21.85 -0.92
C GLU A 44 28.01 20.56 -1.17
N LEU A 45 26.71 20.54 -0.85
CA LEU A 45 25.90 19.30 -0.92
C LEU A 45 25.72 18.81 -2.36
N ILE A 46 25.33 19.67 -3.30
CA ILE A 46 25.19 19.29 -4.71
C ILE A 46 26.54 18.92 -5.33
N VAL A 47 27.61 19.61 -4.92
CA VAL A 47 28.97 19.35 -5.41
C VAL A 47 29.51 18.02 -4.88
N PHE A 48 29.17 17.65 -3.64
CA PHE A 48 29.52 16.37 -3.03
C PHE A 48 28.95 15.19 -3.82
N GLU A 49 27.67 15.23 -4.15
CA GLU A 49 27.01 14.17 -4.94
C GLU A 49 27.60 14.09 -6.36
N LEU A 50 27.95 15.24 -6.96
CA LEU A 50 28.60 15.28 -8.26
C LEU A 50 30.01 14.70 -8.22
N ALA A 51 30.76 14.98 -7.15
CA ALA A 51 32.08 14.43 -6.91
C ALA A 51 32.02 12.90 -6.74
N GLN A 52 31.08 12.40 -5.94
CA GLN A 52 30.86 10.95 -5.76
C GLN A 52 30.55 10.25 -7.09
N THR A 53 29.60 10.80 -7.87
CA THR A 53 29.24 10.27 -9.21
C THR A 53 30.44 10.21 -10.15
N SER A 54 31.40 11.12 -9.97
CA SER A 54 32.59 11.26 -10.81
C SER A 54 33.83 10.57 -10.23
N ASN A 55 33.71 9.86 -9.09
CA ASN A 55 34.83 9.28 -8.34
C ASN A 55 35.95 10.30 -8.03
N ILE A 56 35.57 11.52 -7.67
CA ILE A 56 36.49 12.59 -7.26
C ILE A 56 36.50 12.69 -5.73
N SER A 57 37.66 12.99 -5.14
CA SER A 57 37.81 13.17 -3.69
C SER A 57 36.89 14.28 -3.14
N THR A 58 36.24 13.98 -2.01
CA THR A 58 35.34 14.87 -1.28
C THR A 58 35.98 15.49 -0.03
N GLU A 59 37.28 15.26 0.22
CA GLU A 59 37.98 15.68 1.45
C GLU A 59 37.89 17.20 1.73
N ASN A 60 37.75 18.02 0.68
CA ASN A 60 37.66 19.47 0.79
C ASN A 60 36.22 20.00 0.96
N LEU A 61 35.23 19.11 1.17
CA LEU A 61 33.80 19.43 1.34
C LEU A 61 33.36 19.11 2.78
N SER A 62 33.83 19.89 3.75
CA SER A 62 33.63 19.59 5.17
C SER A 62 32.16 19.65 5.62
N ILE A 63 31.36 20.57 5.07
CA ILE A 63 29.94 20.70 5.41
C ILE A 63 29.18 19.50 4.84
N ALA A 64 29.39 19.18 3.56
CA ALA A 64 28.70 18.06 2.93
C ALA A 64 29.14 16.72 3.54
N SER A 65 30.40 16.56 3.91
CA SER A 65 30.88 15.34 4.59
C SER A 65 30.19 15.16 5.95
N SER A 66 30.07 16.23 6.75
CA SER A 66 29.32 16.19 8.01
C SER A 66 27.84 15.85 7.80
N VAL A 67 27.19 16.44 6.79
CA VAL A 67 25.80 16.11 6.44
C VAL A 67 25.67 14.66 5.97
N ASN A 68 26.63 14.15 5.20
CA ASN A 68 26.65 12.77 4.76
C ASN A 68 26.83 11.80 5.93
N ASP A 69 27.67 12.11 6.92
CA ASP A 69 27.82 11.30 8.13
C ASP A 69 26.50 11.22 8.90
N VAL A 70 25.80 12.35 9.03
CA VAL A 70 24.46 12.40 9.63
C VAL A 70 23.45 11.58 8.82
N LEU A 71 23.46 11.70 7.49
CA LEU A 71 22.61 10.92 6.59
C LEU A 71 22.85 9.41 6.77
N MET A 72 24.11 8.99 6.86
CA MET A 72 24.46 7.59 7.10
C MET A 72 23.98 7.12 8.48
N GLN A 73 24.15 7.92 9.53
CA GLN A 73 23.62 7.59 10.87
C GLN A 73 22.09 7.48 10.89
N ILE A 74 21.38 8.32 10.14
CA ILE A 74 19.92 8.23 9.97
C ILE A 74 19.54 6.93 9.27
N PHE A 75 20.24 6.54 8.21
CA PHE A 75 19.99 5.26 7.53
C PHE A 75 20.19 4.08 8.47
N LEU A 76 21.10 4.17 9.44
CA LEU A 76 21.33 3.14 10.45
C LEU A 76 20.35 3.16 11.63
N ASP A 77 19.43 4.13 11.69
CA ASP A 77 18.59 4.39 12.89
C ASP A 77 19.45 4.51 14.16
N ALA A 78 20.64 5.13 14.03
CA ALA A 78 21.67 5.18 15.08
C ALA A 78 21.71 6.52 15.83
N ARG A 79 20.75 7.42 15.57
CA ARG A 79 20.75 8.79 16.09
C ARG A 79 19.40 9.23 16.64
N ASP A 80 19.34 9.38 17.97
CA ASP A 80 18.10 9.74 18.68
C ASP A 80 17.87 11.26 18.80
N ASP A 81 18.89 12.09 18.57
CA ASP A 81 18.88 13.55 18.80
C ASP A 81 18.80 14.39 17.51
N THR A 82 18.26 13.79 16.44
CA THR A 82 18.24 14.41 15.11
C THR A 82 17.40 15.70 15.08
N THR A 83 18.00 16.82 14.65
CA THR A 83 17.31 18.11 14.56
C THR A 83 16.52 18.26 13.25
N VAL A 84 15.62 19.25 13.19
CA VAL A 84 14.91 19.60 11.94
C VAL A 84 15.89 19.96 10.81
N GLN A 85 16.96 20.68 11.12
CA GLN A 85 17.96 21.09 10.12
C GLN A 85 18.79 19.90 9.65
N ASP A 86 19.13 18.96 10.54
CA ASP A 86 19.81 17.72 10.17
C ASP A 86 18.99 16.93 9.14
N ILE A 87 17.69 16.77 9.38
CA ILE A 87 16.77 16.10 8.45
C ILE A 87 16.71 16.83 7.11
N ILE A 88 16.51 18.15 7.12
CA ILE A 88 16.41 18.94 5.88
C ILE A 88 17.70 18.84 5.06
N ASN A 89 18.87 18.92 5.71
CA ASN A 89 20.16 18.79 5.05
C ASN A 89 20.35 17.36 4.48
N ALA A 90 20.03 16.32 5.25
CA ALA A 90 20.12 14.93 4.83
C ALA A 90 19.18 14.63 3.65
N MET A 91 17.93 15.11 3.71
CA MET A 91 16.97 14.99 2.62
C MET A 91 17.41 15.78 1.37
N THR A 92 18.02 16.95 1.54
CA THR A 92 18.57 17.75 0.43
C THR A 92 19.73 17.04 -0.25
N LEU A 93 20.68 16.50 0.52
CA LEU A 93 21.79 15.70 0.00
C LEU A 93 21.26 14.46 -0.75
N CYS A 94 20.28 13.76 -0.17
CA CYS A 94 19.64 12.61 -0.79
C CYS A 94 18.93 12.95 -2.09
N ILE A 95 18.26 14.10 -2.19
CA ILE A 95 17.62 14.55 -3.44
C ILE A 95 18.67 14.81 -4.53
N HIS A 96 19.76 15.50 -4.21
CA HIS A 96 20.84 15.73 -5.17
C HIS A 96 21.43 14.40 -5.66
N GLY A 97 21.67 13.46 -4.75
CA GLY A 97 22.17 12.14 -5.13
C GLY A 97 21.13 11.29 -5.87
N LEU A 98 19.83 11.43 -5.58
CA LEU A 98 18.75 10.80 -6.36
C LEU A 98 18.78 11.27 -7.83
N ILE A 99 18.96 12.58 -8.03
CA ILE A 99 19.04 13.17 -9.38
C ILE A 99 20.28 12.66 -10.14
N MET A 100 21.39 12.42 -9.43
CA MET A 100 22.64 11.94 -10.01
C MET A 100 22.77 10.41 -10.07
N GLY A 101 21.84 9.68 -9.45
CA GLY A 101 21.82 8.21 -9.41
C GLY A 101 22.64 7.56 -8.30
N ASN A 102 23.08 8.33 -7.29
CA ASN A 102 23.74 7.81 -6.09
C ASN A 102 22.74 7.25 -5.07
N TYR A 103 21.50 7.77 -5.07
CA TYR A 103 20.38 7.29 -4.25
C TYR A 103 19.17 6.97 -5.13
N ASN A 104 18.18 6.29 -4.56
CA ASN A 104 16.93 5.94 -5.23
C ASN A 104 15.70 6.54 -4.49
N GLU A 105 14.51 6.39 -5.07
CA GLU A 105 13.27 6.96 -4.52
C GLU A 105 12.96 6.43 -3.11
N GLU A 106 13.31 5.17 -2.82
CA GLU A 106 13.10 4.55 -1.51
C GLU A 106 13.98 5.16 -0.42
N ASP A 107 15.21 5.56 -0.75
CA ASP A 107 16.09 6.27 0.17
C ASP A 107 15.45 7.59 0.61
N PHE A 108 14.90 8.35 -0.34
CA PHE A 108 14.21 9.61 -0.05
C PHE A 108 12.93 9.39 0.77
N ARG A 109 12.15 8.36 0.42
CA ARG A 109 10.95 7.98 1.19
C ARG A 109 11.28 7.57 2.61
N TYR A 110 12.36 6.82 2.80
CA TYR A 110 12.83 6.44 4.14
C TYR A 110 13.14 7.68 4.97
N LEU A 111 13.90 8.65 4.44
CA LEU A 111 14.22 9.89 5.17
C LEU A 111 13.00 10.70 5.54
N TYR A 112 12.04 10.82 4.62
CA TYR A 112 10.77 11.47 4.94
C TYR A 112 10.05 10.76 6.09
N ARG A 113 9.91 9.43 6.04
CA ARG A 113 9.28 8.65 7.12
C ARG A 113 10.03 8.73 8.44
N TYR A 114 11.37 8.71 8.39
CA TYR A 114 12.22 8.89 9.55
C TYR A 114 11.92 10.23 10.23
N SER A 115 11.76 11.28 9.44
CA SER A 115 11.39 12.60 9.97
C SER A 115 10.05 12.59 10.70
N LEU A 116 9.06 11.81 10.26
CA LEU A 116 7.76 11.70 10.93
C LEU A 116 7.86 11.04 12.31
N ARG A 117 8.84 10.16 12.51
CA ARG A 117 9.07 9.44 13.77
C ARG A 117 9.74 10.32 14.82
N TYR A 118 10.73 11.12 14.41
CA TYR A 118 11.59 11.86 15.34
C TYR A 118 11.27 13.36 15.45
N ILE A 119 10.66 13.97 14.42
CA ILE A 119 10.33 15.39 14.42
C ILE A 119 8.86 15.60 14.77
N ARG A 120 8.59 16.32 15.87
CA ARG A 120 7.21 16.62 16.29
C ARG A 120 6.55 17.71 15.45
N ASN A 121 7.29 18.80 15.17
CA ASN A 121 6.79 19.91 14.36
C ASN A 121 7.18 19.72 12.89
N GLN A 122 6.23 19.23 12.09
CA GLN A 122 6.45 18.94 10.67
C GLN A 122 6.43 20.19 9.77
N THR A 123 5.99 21.36 10.26
CA THR A 123 5.82 22.59 9.46
C THR A 123 7.06 22.99 8.65
N PRO A 124 8.29 23.01 9.21
CA PRO A 124 9.48 23.37 8.43
C PRO A 124 9.80 22.35 7.34
N ILE A 125 9.59 21.05 7.63
CA ILE A 125 9.81 19.96 6.70
C ILE A 125 8.80 20.04 5.56
N GLU A 126 7.53 20.30 5.85
CA GLU A 126 6.48 20.49 4.82
C GLU A 126 6.73 21.71 3.93
N ARG A 127 7.26 22.81 4.49
CA ARG A 127 7.68 23.99 3.70
C ARG A 127 8.83 23.63 2.76
N TRP A 128 9.87 23.01 3.27
CA TRP A 128 11.00 22.56 2.46
C TRP A 128 10.55 21.52 1.41
N LEU A 129 9.69 20.58 1.79
CA LEU A 129 9.22 19.49 0.93
C LEU A 129 8.47 20.03 -0.29
N ARG A 130 7.59 21.02 -0.14
CA ARG A 130 6.88 21.64 -1.28
C ARG A 130 7.85 22.15 -2.35
N LYS A 131 8.92 22.83 -1.93
CA LYS A 131 9.97 23.33 -2.82
C LYS A 131 10.78 22.19 -3.43
N ALA A 132 11.16 21.19 -2.63
CA ALA A 132 11.90 20.02 -3.06
C ALA A 132 11.15 19.18 -4.10
N LEU A 133 9.83 19.00 -3.95
CA LEU A 133 9.00 18.25 -4.89
C LEU A 133 8.87 18.96 -6.25
N LEU A 134 8.74 20.29 -6.25
CA LEU A 134 8.77 21.08 -7.49
C LEU A 134 10.15 20.98 -8.16
N TYR A 135 11.21 21.06 -7.37
CA TYR A 135 12.57 20.92 -7.88
C TYR A 135 12.79 19.56 -8.56
N LEU A 136 12.43 18.45 -7.89
CA LEU A 136 12.48 17.10 -8.46
C LEU A 136 11.66 16.99 -9.76
N SER A 137 10.41 17.46 -9.72
CA SER A 137 9.47 17.34 -10.85
C SER A 137 9.90 18.17 -12.06
N ALA A 138 10.49 19.35 -11.85
CA ALA A 138 10.93 20.24 -12.92
C ALA A 138 12.25 19.81 -13.60
N ILE A 139 12.92 18.79 -13.08
CA ILE A 139 14.16 18.28 -13.71
C ILE A 139 13.86 17.60 -15.04
N ASN A 140 12.80 16.80 -15.09
CA ASN A 140 12.45 15.99 -16.26
C ASN A 140 11.21 16.50 -17.00
N ASN A 141 10.47 17.46 -16.44
CA ASN A 141 9.24 17.98 -17.05
C ASN A 141 9.32 19.46 -17.37
N GLU A 142 8.67 19.83 -18.47
CA GLU A 142 8.63 21.20 -18.96
C GLU A 142 7.26 21.84 -18.80
N SER A 143 6.19 21.05 -18.96
CA SER A 143 4.83 21.56 -18.87
C SER A 143 4.35 21.68 -17.43
N GLU A 144 3.57 22.73 -17.14
CA GLU A 144 3.01 22.98 -15.80
C GLU A 144 2.17 21.79 -15.31
N ALA A 145 1.41 21.19 -16.23
CA ALA A 145 0.53 20.05 -15.94
C ALA A 145 1.32 18.78 -15.58
N GLU A 146 2.41 18.48 -16.29
CA GLU A 146 3.28 17.33 -15.96
C GLU A 146 4.01 17.54 -14.63
N ILE A 147 4.49 18.76 -14.36
CA ILE A 147 5.12 19.10 -13.09
C ILE A 147 4.14 18.87 -11.93
N LEU A 148 2.92 19.42 -12.01
CA LEU A 148 1.92 19.24 -10.96
C LEU A 148 1.51 17.77 -10.80
N LYS A 149 1.40 17.01 -11.91
CA LYS A 149 1.12 15.58 -11.88
C LYS A 149 2.23 14.79 -11.19
N GLU A 150 3.50 15.10 -11.46
CA GLU A 150 4.63 14.46 -10.79
C GLU A 150 4.75 14.86 -9.32
N VAL A 151 4.49 16.13 -8.96
CA VAL A 151 4.36 16.57 -7.56
C VAL A 151 3.30 15.75 -6.84
N ARG A 152 2.13 15.55 -7.46
CA ARG A 152 1.07 14.70 -6.90
C ARG A 152 1.54 13.26 -6.70
N TYR A 153 2.23 12.68 -7.67
CA TYR A 153 2.83 11.35 -7.55
C TYR A 153 3.77 11.28 -6.34
N TRP A 154 4.69 12.23 -6.19
CA TRP A 154 5.62 12.24 -5.06
C TRP A 154 4.92 12.36 -3.70
N ILE A 155 3.90 13.23 -3.56
CA ILE A 155 3.09 13.32 -2.35
C ILE A 155 2.47 11.95 -2.02
N GLN A 156 1.96 11.25 -3.03
CA GLN A 156 1.38 9.92 -2.86
C GLN A 156 2.42 8.87 -2.51
N PHE A 157 3.56 8.87 -3.20
CA PHE A 157 4.65 7.93 -3.00
C PHE A 157 5.25 8.02 -1.59
N LEU A 158 5.51 9.25 -1.13
CA LEU A 158 6.03 9.54 0.21
C LEU A 158 5.01 9.27 1.32
N GLY A 159 3.72 9.36 1.02
CA GLY A 159 2.68 9.35 2.04
C GLY A 159 2.63 10.67 2.82
N ALA A 160 2.89 11.79 2.15
CA ALA A 160 2.76 13.14 2.70
C ALA A 160 1.27 13.58 2.74
N PRO A 161 0.91 14.55 3.61
CA PRO A 161 -0.42 15.16 3.56
C PRO A 161 -0.66 15.83 2.21
N LEU A 162 -1.93 15.99 1.85
CA LEU A 162 -2.29 16.70 0.63
C LEU A 162 -2.18 18.21 0.85
N PHE A 163 -1.29 18.87 0.11
CA PHE A 163 -1.12 20.32 0.15
C PHE A 163 -2.13 21.02 -0.77
N GLU A 164 -2.61 22.18 -0.33
CA GLU A 164 -3.37 23.09 -1.21
C GLU A 164 -2.52 23.46 -2.45
N PRO A 165 -3.09 23.41 -3.66
CA PRO A 165 -2.36 23.77 -4.89
C PRO A 165 -1.68 25.14 -4.84
N SER A 166 -2.35 26.17 -4.32
CA SER A 166 -1.78 27.53 -4.19
C SER A 166 -0.50 27.62 -3.35
N LEU A 167 -0.29 26.68 -2.43
CA LEU A 167 0.90 26.65 -1.57
C LEU A 167 2.20 26.32 -2.32
N PHE A 168 2.11 25.97 -3.61
CA PHE A 168 3.26 25.75 -4.48
C PHE A 168 3.69 27.01 -5.25
N ILE A 169 2.87 28.08 -5.30
CA ILE A 169 3.15 29.28 -6.12
C ILE A 169 4.44 30.00 -5.66
N GLU A 170 4.58 30.24 -4.37
CA GLU A 170 5.76 30.91 -3.80
C GLU A 170 7.04 30.06 -4.04
N PRO A 171 7.09 28.76 -3.66
CA PRO A 171 8.23 27.90 -3.98
C PRO A 171 8.56 27.79 -5.47
N ALA A 172 7.55 27.75 -6.35
CA ALA A 172 7.77 27.69 -7.80
C ALA A 172 8.40 29.00 -8.31
N THR A 173 7.92 30.14 -7.83
CA THR A 173 8.50 31.46 -8.14
C THR A 173 9.95 31.54 -7.69
N GLU A 174 10.26 31.06 -6.48
CA GLU A 174 11.64 30.98 -5.99
C GLU A 174 12.53 30.10 -6.86
N LEU A 175 12.00 29.02 -7.44
CA LEU A 175 12.74 28.12 -8.34
C LEU A 175 12.78 28.63 -9.79
N GLY A 176 12.08 29.71 -10.12
CA GLY A 176 11.93 30.20 -11.48
C GLY A 176 11.10 29.26 -12.38
N ILE A 177 10.15 28.53 -11.78
CA ILE A 177 9.20 27.64 -12.45
C ILE A 177 7.86 28.39 -12.52
N ASP A 178 7.26 28.47 -13.70
CA ASP A 178 5.90 29.00 -13.84
C ASP A 178 4.89 27.85 -13.76
N ILE A 179 4.03 27.88 -12.74
CA ILE A 179 2.86 27.00 -12.59
C ILE A 179 1.59 27.81 -12.34
N LYS A 180 1.71 29.15 -12.36
CA LYS A 180 0.65 30.04 -11.89
C LYS A 180 -0.56 29.96 -12.82
N SER A 181 -0.31 29.85 -14.12
CA SER A 181 -1.37 29.78 -15.13
C SER A 181 -2.23 28.52 -14.98
N ALA A 182 -1.61 27.36 -14.70
CA ALA A 182 -2.32 26.12 -14.41
C ALA A 182 -3.19 26.25 -13.15
N LEU A 183 -2.67 26.88 -12.09
CA LEU A 183 -3.39 27.03 -10.82
C LEU A 183 -4.51 28.09 -10.85
N GLU A 184 -4.49 29.00 -11.83
CA GLU A 184 -5.56 29.98 -12.04
C GLU A 184 -6.79 29.41 -12.78
N THR A 185 -6.73 28.16 -13.23
CA THR A 185 -7.90 27.49 -13.84
C THR A 185 -9.04 27.32 -12.83
N ASN A 186 -10.28 27.29 -13.33
CA ASN A 186 -11.47 27.09 -12.48
C ASN A 186 -11.38 25.78 -11.67
N GLN A 187 -10.72 24.75 -12.23
CA GLN A 187 -10.51 23.48 -11.56
C GLN A 187 -9.71 23.65 -10.26
N PHE A 188 -8.52 24.23 -10.34
CA PHE A 188 -7.65 24.41 -9.17
C PHE A 188 -8.19 25.46 -8.19
N ARG A 189 -8.88 26.50 -8.68
CA ARG A 189 -9.57 27.47 -7.81
C ARG A 189 -10.65 26.81 -6.95
N LEU A 190 -11.42 25.88 -7.53
CA LEU A 190 -12.40 25.13 -6.76
C LEU A 190 -11.70 24.26 -5.72
N VAL A 191 -10.70 23.46 -6.12
CA VAL A 191 -9.92 22.59 -5.20
C VAL A 191 -9.38 23.39 -4.02
N ASP A 192 -8.71 24.52 -4.27
CA ASP A 192 -8.19 25.42 -3.24
C ASP A 192 -9.29 25.89 -2.28
N ALA A 193 -10.43 26.34 -2.82
CA ALA A 193 -11.55 26.82 -2.02
C ALA A 193 -12.10 25.73 -1.10
N VAL A 194 -12.28 24.50 -1.61
CA VAL A 194 -12.80 23.38 -0.80
C VAL A 194 -11.78 22.88 0.21
N MET A 195 -10.49 22.93 -0.10
CA MET A 195 -9.45 22.54 0.85
C MET A 195 -9.33 23.53 2.01
N ARG A 196 -9.41 24.84 1.74
CA ARG A 196 -9.37 25.88 2.80
C ARG A 196 -10.63 25.92 3.64
N HIS A 197 -11.79 25.71 3.00
CA HIS A 197 -13.09 25.83 3.64
C HIS A 197 -14.00 24.64 3.29
N PRO A 198 -13.67 23.42 3.76
CA PRO A 198 -14.41 22.21 3.42
C PRO A 198 -15.88 22.25 3.85
N GLN A 199 -16.22 23.07 4.85
CA GLN A 199 -17.60 23.28 5.30
C GLN A 199 -18.50 23.94 4.24
N TYR A 200 -17.94 24.67 3.27
CA TYR A 200 -18.70 25.32 2.19
C TYR A 200 -18.72 24.49 0.90
N LEU A 201 -18.42 23.19 0.99
CA LEU A 201 -18.44 22.30 -0.18
C LEU A 201 -19.79 22.34 -0.90
N GLN A 202 -20.91 22.34 -0.15
CA GLN A 202 -22.25 22.33 -0.74
C GLN A 202 -22.50 23.55 -1.61
N GLU A 203 -22.17 24.74 -1.11
CA GLU A 203 -22.31 26.01 -1.81
C GLU A 203 -21.34 26.08 -3.00
N ALA A 204 -20.10 25.61 -2.82
CA ALA A 204 -19.07 25.65 -3.86
C ALA A 204 -19.40 24.79 -5.09
N VAL A 205 -20.18 23.71 -4.92
CA VAL A 205 -20.58 22.83 -6.02
C VAL A 205 -22.05 22.95 -6.40
N GLN A 206 -22.80 23.93 -5.87
CA GLN A 206 -24.26 24.00 -5.99
C GLN A 206 -24.73 23.99 -7.45
N GLU A 207 -24.05 24.74 -8.33
CA GLU A 207 -24.41 24.89 -9.75
C GLU A 207 -23.85 23.77 -10.66
N LEU A 208 -23.04 22.87 -10.11
CA LEU A 208 -22.40 21.79 -10.86
C LEU A 208 -23.16 20.46 -10.66
N SER A 209 -23.22 19.63 -11.70
CA SER A 209 -23.65 18.23 -11.55
C SER A 209 -22.65 17.43 -10.70
N LEU A 210 -23.04 16.22 -10.26
CA LEU A 210 -22.11 15.32 -9.56
C LEU A 210 -20.88 15.01 -10.43
N LEU A 211 -21.10 14.71 -11.72
CA LEU A 211 -20.02 14.37 -12.65
C LEU A 211 -19.04 15.54 -12.83
N GLU A 212 -19.54 16.76 -13.07
CA GLU A 212 -18.69 17.94 -13.24
C GLU A 212 -17.90 18.25 -11.97
N SER A 213 -18.55 18.18 -10.80
CA SER A 213 -17.90 18.39 -9.50
C SER A 213 -16.81 17.34 -9.26
N TYR A 214 -17.11 16.07 -9.56
CA TYR A 214 -16.18 14.96 -9.38
C TYR A 214 -14.99 15.07 -10.33
N GLU A 215 -15.19 15.36 -11.62
CA GLU A 215 -14.11 15.52 -12.60
C GLU A 215 -13.14 16.64 -12.23
N VAL A 216 -13.64 17.73 -11.63
CA VAL A 216 -12.80 18.82 -11.14
C VAL A 216 -11.97 18.40 -9.91
N LEU A 217 -12.59 17.69 -8.97
CA LEU A 217 -12.01 17.41 -7.66
C LEU A 217 -11.16 16.13 -7.60
N LYS A 218 -11.44 15.12 -8.43
CA LYS A 218 -10.94 13.74 -8.30
C LYS A 218 -9.41 13.58 -8.28
N ASP A 219 -8.68 14.51 -8.88
CA ASP A 219 -7.23 14.41 -9.07
C ASP A 219 -6.45 14.98 -7.88
N TRP A 220 -6.96 16.06 -7.26
CA TRP A 220 -6.23 16.77 -6.21
C TRP A 220 -6.95 16.86 -4.86
N ALA A 221 -8.29 16.87 -4.85
CA ALA A 221 -9.04 16.97 -3.60
C ALA A 221 -8.81 15.74 -2.71
N PRO A 222 -8.86 15.90 -1.37
CA PRO A 222 -8.84 14.77 -0.45
C PRO A 222 -10.05 13.85 -0.63
N ASP A 223 -9.85 12.55 -0.41
CA ASP A 223 -10.91 11.55 -0.58
C ASP A 223 -12.13 11.81 0.33
N VAL A 224 -11.92 12.39 1.52
CA VAL A 224 -13.01 12.83 2.41
C VAL A 224 -13.92 13.87 1.75
N VAL A 225 -13.35 14.77 0.95
CA VAL A 225 -14.12 15.78 0.20
C VAL A 225 -14.97 15.10 -0.87
N LEU A 226 -14.42 14.12 -1.58
CA LEU A 226 -15.15 13.34 -2.59
C LEU A 226 -16.29 12.50 -1.98
N LEU A 227 -16.06 11.92 -0.79
CA LEU A 227 -17.08 11.22 -0.01
C LEU A 227 -18.23 12.18 0.37
N ASN A 228 -17.90 13.36 0.90
CA ASN A 228 -18.90 14.35 1.29
C ASN A 228 -19.65 14.94 0.09
N LEU A 229 -18.97 15.16 -1.04
CA LEU A 229 -19.58 15.57 -2.31
C LEU A 229 -20.68 14.58 -2.71
N THR A 230 -20.36 13.28 -2.69
CA THR A 230 -21.30 12.22 -3.05
C THR A 230 -22.54 12.27 -2.16
N ARG A 231 -22.36 12.41 -0.84
CA ARG A 231 -23.47 12.53 0.13
C ARG A 231 -24.36 13.74 -0.12
N ILE A 232 -23.77 14.91 -0.32
CA ILE A 232 -24.49 16.16 -0.58
C ILE A 232 -25.34 16.01 -1.84
N LYS A 233 -24.73 15.62 -2.96
CA LYS A 233 -25.43 15.48 -4.25
C LYS A 233 -26.50 14.39 -4.20
N LYS A 234 -26.25 13.30 -3.48
CA LYS A 234 -27.23 12.23 -3.29
C LYS A 234 -28.46 12.73 -2.54
N ARG A 235 -28.27 13.50 -1.45
CA ARG A 235 -29.37 14.13 -0.70
C ARG A 235 -30.19 15.06 -1.59
N ASP A 236 -29.54 15.92 -2.37
CA ASP A 236 -30.22 16.88 -3.24
C ASP A 236 -31.13 16.16 -4.25
N VAL A 237 -30.63 15.08 -4.88
CA VAL A 237 -31.41 14.28 -5.83
C VAL A 237 -32.55 13.53 -5.13
N TYR A 238 -32.35 13.02 -3.91
CA TYR A 238 -33.42 12.40 -3.11
C TYR A 238 -34.54 13.39 -2.77
N GLU A 239 -34.22 14.63 -2.39
CA GLU A 239 -35.23 15.66 -2.11
C GLU A 239 -36.09 15.97 -3.35
N VAL A 240 -35.45 16.03 -4.53
CA VAL A 240 -36.17 16.18 -5.82
C VAL A 240 -37.07 14.98 -6.09
N ALA A 241 -36.60 13.76 -5.82
CA ALA A 241 -37.39 12.54 -6.01
C ALA A 241 -38.58 12.47 -5.04
N GLN A 242 -38.37 12.76 -3.75
CA GLN A 242 -39.40 12.74 -2.72
C GLN A 242 -40.55 13.70 -3.00
N LYS A 243 -40.27 14.90 -3.54
CA LYS A 243 -41.32 15.85 -3.95
C LYS A 243 -42.24 15.32 -5.06
N LYS A 244 -41.78 14.33 -5.83
CA LYS A 244 -42.55 13.71 -6.93
C LYS A 244 -43.28 12.44 -6.50
N ILE A 245 -42.88 11.82 -5.38
CA ILE A 245 -43.53 10.62 -4.85
C ILE A 245 -44.78 11.03 -4.06
N THR A 246 -45.92 10.40 -4.35
CA THR A 246 -47.19 10.65 -3.64
C THR A 246 -47.62 9.42 -2.82
N SER A 247 -48.45 9.64 -1.80
CA SER A 247 -48.96 8.58 -0.91
C SER A 247 -49.74 7.47 -1.61
N ASN A 248 -50.21 7.73 -2.84
CA ASN A 248 -51.04 6.80 -3.62
C ASN A 248 -50.20 5.95 -4.59
N MET A 249 -48.88 6.16 -4.66
CA MET A 249 -47.99 5.36 -5.50
C MET A 249 -47.66 4.03 -4.82
N THR A 250 -47.65 2.96 -5.60
CA THR A 250 -47.11 1.66 -5.18
C THR A 250 -45.60 1.76 -5.02
N VAL A 251 -45.01 0.94 -4.13
CA VAL A 251 -43.55 0.90 -3.90
C VAL A 251 -42.77 0.82 -5.22
N GLU A 252 -43.09 -0.13 -6.10
CA GLU A 252 -42.46 -0.32 -7.41
C GLU A 252 -42.43 0.98 -8.25
N LYS A 253 -43.60 1.61 -8.45
CA LYS A 253 -43.69 2.91 -9.16
C LYS A 253 -42.88 4.02 -8.48
N SER A 254 -42.78 4.02 -7.16
CA SER A 254 -41.95 4.99 -6.42
C SER A 254 -40.46 4.74 -6.65
N VAL A 255 -40.03 3.49 -6.72
CA VAL A 255 -38.66 3.10 -7.08
C VAL A 255 -38.33 3.54 -8.50
N ASP A 256 -39.19 3.20 -9.46
CA ASP A 256 -38.99 3.53 -10.87
C ASP A 256 -38.89 5.04 -11.08
N LEU A 257 -39.79 5.80 -10.43
CA LEU A 257 -39.75 7.25 -10.46
C LEU A 257 -38.45 7.79 -9.87
N MET A 258 -37.99 7.24 -8.74
CA MET A 258 -36.73 7.66 -8.11
C MET A 258 -35.54 7.39 -9.03
N GLN A 259 -35.49 6.21 -9.66
CA GLN A 259 -34.44 5.85 -10.62
C GLN A 259 -34.46 6.80 -11.83
N GLN A 260 -35.65 7.13 -12.35
CA GLN A 260 -35.80 8.11 -13.43
C GLN A 260 -35.29 9.49 -13.03
N VAL A 261 -35.54 9.92 -11.78
CA VAL A 261 -35.01 11.20 -11.27
C VAL A 261 -33.49 11.16 -11.19
N PHE A 262 -32.88 10.10 -10.65
CA PHE A 262 -31.43 9.97 -10.57
C PHE A 262 -30.77 10.05 -11.96
N VAL A 263 -31.35 9.38 -12.95
CA VAL A 263 -30.88 9.44 -14.35
C VAL A 263 -31.08 10.84 -14.94
N LYS A 264 -32.24 11.47 -14.70
CA LYS A 264 -32.58 12.80 -15.23
C LYS A 264 -31.71 13.91 -14.66
N GLU A 265 -31.46 13.88 -13.36
CA GLU A 265 -30.61 14.85 -12.65
C GLU A 265 -29.10 14.58 -12.87
N GLY A 266 -28.76 13.58 -13.70
CA GLY A 266 -27.37 13.30 -14.08
C GLY A 266 -26.53 12.78 -12.91
N PHE A 267 -27.11 11.96 -12.03
CA PHE A 267 -26.41 11.34 -10.90
C PHE A 267 -25.45 10.23 -11.39
N LYS A 268 -24.37 10.66 -12.02
CA LYS A 268 -23.40 9.85 -12.76
C LYS A 268 -21.97 10.14 -12.30
N THR A 269 -21.11 9.15 -12.45
CA THR A 269 -19.68 9.21 -12.14
C THR A 269 -18.79 9.15 -13.37
N ASN A 270 -19.34 8.73 -14.51
CA ASN A 270 -18.73 8.81 -15.83
C ASN A 270 -19.83 8.92 -16.91
N ARG A 271 -19.45 8.92 -18.20
CA ARG A 271 -20.40 9.05 -19.33
C ARG A 271 -21.48 7.95 -19.36
N ASP A 272 -21.11 6.73 -18.99
CA ASP A 272 -21.91 5.51 -19.17
C ASP A 272 -22.40 4.90 -17.84
N SER A 273 -22.05 5.50 -16.70
CA SER A 273 -22.30 4.96 -15.35
C SER A 273 -23.24 5.86 -14.55
N ASN A 274 -24.44 5.37 -14.28
CA ASN A 274 -25.34 5.96 -13.28
C ASN A 274 -25.11 5.25 -11.94
N LEU A 275 -25.13 6.02 -10.85
CA LEU A 275 -25.16 5.42 -9.52
C LEU A 275 -26.61 4.99 -9.21
N PRO A 276 -26.81 3.79 -8.64
CA PRO A 276 -28.12 3.25 -8.35
C PRO A 276 -28.77 3.97 -7.16
N VAL A 277 -30.09 3.99 -7.18
CA VAL A 277 -30.90 4.39 -6.03
C VAL A 277 -30.85 3.29 -4.96
N LYS A 278 -30.37 3.60 -3.75
CA LYS A 278 -30.58 2.75 -2.57
C LYS A 278 -31.81 3.24 -1.81
N LEU A 279 -32.89 2.46 -1.82
CA LEU A 279 -34.20 2.87 -1.30
C LEU A 279 -34.30 2.92 0.23
N GLN A 280 -33.27 2.45 0.93
CA GLN A 280 -33.22 2.44 2.38
C GLN A 280 -31.78 2.54 2.87
N GLU A 281 -31.46 3.61 3.58
CA GLU A 281 -30.66 3.45 4.80
C GLU A 281 -31.64 2.92 5.85
N LEU A 282 -31.76 1.60 5.99
CA LEU A 282 -32.35 1.05 7.20
C LEU A 282 -31.57 1.66 8.38
N LYS A 283 -32.27 2.17 9.41
CA LYS A 283 -31.61 2.47 10.70
C LYS A 283 -30.77 1.25 11.02
N SER A 284 -29.47 1.45 11.21
CA SER A 284 -28.51 0.38 11.43
C SER A 284 -29.16 -0.70 12.30
N PRO A 285 -29.22 -1.96 11.86
CA PRO A 285 -29.74 -3.00 12.73
C PRO A 285 -29.02 -2.87 14.07
N THR A 286 -29.76 -3.03 15.18
CA THR A 286 -29.17 -3.04 16.52
C THR A 286 -27.92 -3.89 16.45
N PRO A 287 -26.75 -3.42 16.95
CA PRO A 287 -25.53 -4.20 16.86
C PRO A 287 -25.87 -5.62 17.31
N GLY A 288 -25.77 -6.59 16.40
CA GLY A 288 -26.00 -7.98 16.75
C GLY A 288 -25.09 -8.26 17.94
N ASP A 289 -25.63 -8.90 18.99
CA ASP A 289 -24.86 -9.27 20.16
C ASP A 289 -23.55 -9.91 19.68
N ALA A 290 -22.43 -9.53 20.29
CA ALA A 290 -21.11 -9.98 19.88
C ALA A 290 -21.07 -11.51 19.95
N ILE A 291 -21.23 -12.17 18.80
CA ILE A 291 -21.02 -13.60 18.70
C ILE A 291 -19.51 -13.77 18.62
N ASP A 292 -18.94 -14.42 19.63
CA ASP A 292 -17.55 -14.85 19.63
C ASP A 292 -17.24 -15.50 18.27
N PRO A 293 -16.15 -15.13 17.56
CA PRO A 293 -15.79 -15.75 16.29
C PRO A 293 -15.82 -17.28 16.33
N VAL A 294 -15.44 -17.88 17.46
CA VAL A 294 -15.50 -19.33 17.70
C VAL A 294 -16.93 -19.85 17.79
N ILE A 295 -17.86 -19.08 18.35
CA ILE A 295 -19.29 -19.43 18.41
C ILE A 295 -19.97 -19.21 17.06
N PHE A 296 -19.56 -18.19 16.30
CA PHE A 296 -20.07 -17.93 14.96
C PHE A 296 -19.73 -19.08 14.01
N GLU A 297 -18.52 -19.66 14.13
CA GLU A 297 -18.07 -20.85 13.40
C GLU A 297 -18.95 -22.09 13.63
N LEU A 298 -19.68 -22.17 14.74
CA LEU A 298 -20.59 -23.29 15.07
C LEU A 298 -22.00 -23.16 14.44
N ILE A 299 -22.35 -22.01 13.85
CA ILE A 299 -23.68 -21.79 13.25
C ILE A 299 -23.77 -22.43 11.86
N PRO A 300 -24.75 -23.30 11.55
CA PRO A 300 -24.85 -23.93 10.22
C PRO A 300 -24.96 -22.92 9.06
N GLN A 301 -24.21 -23.14 7.97
CA GLN A 301 -24.08 -22.26 6.81
C GLN A 301 -25.42 -21.81 6.20
N LYS A 302 -26.41 -22.71 6.14
CA LYS A 302 -27.76 -22.40 5.61
C LYS A 302 -28.47 -21.24 6.33
N LEU A 303 -28.20 -21.04 7.62
CA LEU A 303 -28.77 -19.95 8.41
C LEU A 303 -27.99 -18.64 8.24
N ARG A 304 -26.72 -18.72 7.80
CA ARG A 304 -25.87 -17.54 7.54
C ARG A 304 -26.18 -16.92 6.17
N VAL A 305 -26.42 -17.74 5.14
CA VAL A 305 -26.78 -17.27 3.79
C VAL A 305 -28.12 -16.54 3.78
N SER A 306 -29.07 -16.94 4.62
CA SER A 306 -30.36 -16.25 4.79
C SER A 306 -30.27 -14.86 5.45
N LEU A 307 -29.09 -14.45 5.94
CA LEU A 307 -28.84 -13.11 6.51
C LEU A 307 -28.22 -12.14 5.50
N LEU A 308 -27.85 -12.60 4.31
CA LEU A 308 -27.49 -11.71 3.20
C LEU A 308 -28.78 -11.07 2.68
N PRO A 309 -28.81 -9.75 2.44
CA PRO A 309 -29.99 -9.09 1.92
C PRO A 309 -30.33 -9.67 0.54
N ALA A 310 -31.30 -10.57 0.51
CA ALA A 310 -31.90 -11.10 -0.69
C ALA A 310 -32.71 -9.97 -1.34
N VAL A 311 -32.07 -9.15 -2.17
CA VAL A 311 -32.80 -8.29 -3.09
C VAL A 311 -32.99 -9.08 -4.38
N ALA A 312 -34.10 -9.80 -4.42
CA ALA A 312 -34.67 -10.34 -5.64
C ALA A 312 -34.93 -9.18 -6.61
N TYR A 313 -34.28 -9.21 -7.77
CA TYR A 313 -34.75 -8.87 -9.13
C TYR A 313 -33.51 -8.77 -10.02
N SER A 314 -33.03 -9.93 -10.51
CA SER A 314 -32.00 -9.97 -11.56
C SER A 314 -32.63 -9.46 -12.85
N THR A 315 -32.24 -8.25 -13.27
CA THR A 315 -32.27 -7.90 -14.69
C THR A 315 -30.94 -8.32 -15.28
N LYS A 316 -30.92 -8.80 -16.53
CA LYS A 316 -29.65 -9.14 -17.20
C LYS A 316 -28.73 -7.92 -17.17
N THR A 317 -27.57 -8.08 -16.54
CA THR A 317 -26.49 -7.08 -16.59
C THR A 317 -26.18 -6.78 -18.05
N LYS A 318 -26.06 -5.49 -18.39
CA LYS A 318 -25.67 -5.03 -19.74
C LYS A 318 -24.23 -4.55 -19.78
N ILE A 319 -23.75 -4.07 -18.63
CA ILE A 319 -22.41 -3.51 -18.49
C ILE A 319 -21.76 -4.04 -17.22
N ILE A 320 -20.55 -4.59 -17.36
CA ILE A 320 -19.63 -4.87 -16.25
C ILE A 320 -18.50 -3.84 -16.32
N GLU A 321 -18.17 -3.22 -15.20
CA GLU A 321 -17.08 -2.26 -15.10
C GLU A 321 -16.09 -2.68 -14.01
N ILE A 322 -14.82 -2.83 -14.40
CA ILE A 322 -13.71 -3.09 -13.49
C ILE A 322 -12.95 -1.78 -13.27
N ILE A 323 -12.84 -1.35 -12.01
CA ILE A 323 -12.22 -0.08 -11.60
C ILE A 323 -11.05 -0.39 -10.66
N PHE A 324 -9.84 0.04 -11.05
CA PHE A 324 -8.63 -0.17 -10.26
C PHE A 324 -8.42 0.99 -9.27
N LEU A 325 -8.82 0.78 -8.02
CA LEU A 325 -8.71 1.79 -6.94
C LEU A 325 -7.30 1.80 -6.32
N GLY A 326 -6.62 0.66 -6.40
CA GLY A 326 -5.29 0.42 -5.85
C GLY A 326 -4.64 -0.83 -6.45
N GLY A 327 -3.49 -1.23 -5.92
CA GLY A 327 -2.81 -2.46 -6.34
C GLY A 327 -2.10 -2.43 -7.71
N HIS A 328 -2.06 -1.32 -8.46
CA HIS A 328 -1.21 -1.25 -9.69
C HIS A 328 0.31 -1.44 -9.41
N ARG A 329 0.71 -1.24 -8.16
CA ARG A 329 2.03 -1.43 -7.57
C ARG A 329 1.83 -2.19 -6.26
N ILE A 330 2.91 -2.74 -5.73
CA ILE A 330 2.89 -3.46 -4.45
C ILE A 330 2.32 -2.53 -3.35
N GLY A 331 1.30 -3.01 -2.66
CA GLY A 331 0.62 -2.27 -1.59
C GLY A 331 -0.77 -1.75 -1.99
N ARG A 332 -1.64 -1.55 -0.97
CA ARG A 332 -2.98 -0.96 -1.11
C ARG A 332 -3.82 -1.58 -2.23
N SER A 333 -3.96 -2.92 -2.23
CA SER A 333 -4.82 -3.64 -3.18
C SER A 333 -6.26 -3.13 -3.09
N GLY A 334 -6.94 -3.01 -4.23
CA GLY A 334 -8.36 -2.65 -4.27
C GLY A 334 -8.88 -2.56 -5.70
N VAL A 335 -9.75 -3.49 -6.07
CA VAL A 335 -10.35 -3.56 -7.41
C VAL A 335 -11.87 -3.68 -7.26
N LEU A 336 -12.60 -2.70 -7.76
CA LEU A 336 -14.06 -2.69 -7.74
C LEU A 336 -14.59 -3.27 -9.05
N ILE A 337 -15.41 -4.32 -8.97
CA ILE A 337 -16.17 -4.84 -10.11
C ILE A 337 -17.63 -4.49 -9.87
N LYS A 338 -18.23 -3.67 -10.73
CA LYS A 338 -19.65 -3.32 -10.64
C LYS A 338 -20.42 -3.72 -11.88
N THR A 339 -21.71 -3.94 -11.68
CA THR A 339 -22.72 -4.14 -12.72
C THR A 339 -23.70 -2.96 -12.71
N ASP A 340 -24.76 -3.05 -13.50
CA ASP A 340 -25.87 -2.09 -13.45
C ASP A 340 -26.71 -2.21 -12.15
N THR A 341 -26.58 -3.33 -11.42
CA THR A 341 -27.44 -3.70 -10.29
C THR A 341 -26.72 -3.73 -8.94
N GLY A 342 -25.40 -3.82 -8.93
CA GLY A 342 -24.61 -3.97 -7.71
C GLY A 342 -23.11 -4.04 -7.98
N GLY A 343 -22.35 -4.55 -7.03
CA GLY A 343 -20.91 -4.70 -7.20
C GLY A 343 -20.20 -5.40 -6.06
N ILE A 344 -18.99 -5.85 -6.35
CA ILE A 344 -18.08 -6.45 -5.38
C ILE A 344 -16.76 -5.69 -5.36
N LEU A 345 -16.16 -5.57 -4.18
CA LEU A 345 -14.83 -5.01 -4.02
C LEU A 345 -13.85 -6.13 -3.69
N LEU A 346 -12.84 -6.30 -4.52
CA LEU A 346 -11.76 -7.25 -4.35
C LEU A 346 -10.62 -6.58 -3.60
N ASP A 347 -10.42 -7.01 -2.35
CA ASP A 347 -9.50 -6.43 -1.38
C ASP A 347 -9.72 -4.92 -1.10
N TYR A 348 -9.25 -4.47 0.06
CA TYR A 348 -9.17 -3.06 0.37
C TYR A 348 -8.02 -2.84 1.37
N GLY A 349 -6.83 -2.69 0.81
CA GLY A 349 -5.57 -2.75 1.52
C GLY A 349 -5.04 -1.45 2.07
N LEU A 350 -3.95 -1.54 2.82
CA LEU A 350 -3.14 -0.44 3.28
C LEU A 350 -1.69 -0.69 2.87
N SER A 351 -1.08 0.28 2.18
CA SER A 351 0.36 0.22 1.97
C SER A 351 1.10 0.49 3.29
N VAL A 352 1.88 -0.47 3.75
CA VAL A 352 2.77 -0.32 4.92
C VAL A 352 3.93 0.66 4.68
N ALA A 353 4.16 1.03 3.42
CA ALA A 353 5.23 1.94 3.04
C ALA A 353 4.84 3.41 3.17
N ASN A 354 3.63 3.78 2.71
CA ASN A 354 3.18 5.18 2.70
C ASN A 354 1.85 5.39 3.46
N HIS A 355 1.32 4.35 4.11
CA HIS A 355 0.05 4.36 4.86
C HIS A 355 -1.13 4.91 4.04
N ARG A 356 -1.16 4.62 2.74
CA ARG A 356 -2.30 4.94 1.87
C ARG A 356 -3.17 3.70 1.68
N ILE A 357 -4.46 3.96 1.52
CA ILE A 357 -5.48 2.99 1.12
C ILE A 357 -5.83 3.21 -0.37
N PRO A 358 -6.60 2.31 -1.01
CA PRO A 358 -7.12 2.55 -2.34
C PRO A 358 -7.94 3.84 -2.40
N GLU A 359 -7.85 4.56 -3.52
CA GLU A 359 -8.49 5.87 -3.67
C GLU A 359 -10.01 5.76 -3.67
N TRP A 360 -10.67 6.78 -3.12
CA TRP A 360 -12.12 6.82 -3.07
C TRP A 360 -12.71 7.11 -4.46
N VAL A 361 -13.78 6.37 -4.79
CA VAL A 361 -14.66 6.66 -5.93
C VAL A 361 -16.11 6.55 -5.49
N PRO A 362 -17.06 7.32 -6.05
CA PRO A 362 -18.45 7.27 -5.61
C PRO A 362 -19.11 5.91 -5.82
N GLU A 363 -18.61 5.07 -6.74
CA GLU A 363 -19.10 3.70 -6.97
C GLU A 363 -18.89 2.75 -5.79
N ILE A 364 -18.09 3.11 -4.78
CA ILE A 364 -18.00 2.31 -3.55
C ILE A 364 -19.37 2.21 -2.86
N ASP A 365 -20.26 3.19 -3.05
CA ASP A 365 -21.66 3.10 -2.61
C ASP A 365 -22.43 1.94 -3.26
N MET A 366 -21.95 1.38 -4.38
CA MET A 366 -22.59 0.26 -5.11
C MET A 366 -22.17 -1.12 -4.61
N ILE A 367 -21.19 -1.21 -3.72
CA ILE A 367 -20.70 -2.49 -3.25
C ILE A 367 -21.77 -3.18 -2.40
N ASP A 368 -21.99 -4.45 -2.69
CA ASP A 368 -22.80 -5.38 -1.91
C ASP A 368 -21.93 -6.16 -0.93
N THR A 369 -20.78 -6.65 -1.44
CA THR A 369 -19.85 -7.52 -0.69
C THR A 369 -18.39 -7.18 -1.00
N VAL A 370 -17.53 -7.23 0.01
CA VAL A 370 -16.07 -7.17 -0.15
C VAL A 370 -15.51 -8.59 -0.14
N LEU A 371 -14.72 -8.98 -1.13
CA LEU A 371 -14.02 -10.26 -1.15
C LEU A 371 -12.55 -10.04 -0.83
N VAL A 372 -12.08 -10.63 0.27
CA VAL A 372 -10.70 -10.54 0.72
C VAL A 372 -9.95 -11.79 0.26
N SER A 373 -8.87 -11.62 -0.49
CA SER A 373 -8.03 -12.72 -0.97
C SER A 373 -7.27 -13.36 0.20
N HIS A 374 -6.64 -12.57 1.07
CA HIS A 374 -5.88 -13.07 2.21
C HIS A 374 -5.65 -11.97 3.25
N SER A 375 -5.08 -12.33 4.40
CA SER A 375 -5.03 -11.45 5.57
C SER A 375 -3.90 -10.41 5.61
N HIS A 376 -3.02 -10.29 4.61
CA HIS A 376 -1.96 -9.27 4.69
C HIS A 376 -2.53 -7.84 4.66
N LEU A 377 -1.84 -6.92 5.36
CA LEU A 377 -2.33 -5.54 5.55
C LEU A 377 -2.51 -4.78 4.24
N ASP A 378 -1.74 -5.08 3.21
CA ASP A 378 -1.90 -4.51 1.88
C ASP A 378 -3.09 -5.06 1.09
N HIS A 379 -3.88 -5.96 1.69
CA HIS A 379 -5.16 -6.47 1.17
C HIS A 379 -6.33 -6.18 2.11
N VAL A 380 -6.11 -6.09 3.44
CA VAL A 380 -7.18 -5.87 4.43
C VAL A 380 -7.08 -4.57 5.24
N GLY A 381 -5.94 -3.88 5.18
CA GLY A 381 -5.62 -2.78 6.08
C GLY A 381 -6.44 -1.51 5.85
N GLY A 382 -7.15 -1.39 4.72
CA GLY A 382 -8.11 -0.31 4.47
C GLY A 382 -9.51 -0.62 5.01
N LEU A 383 -9.83 -1.88 5.35
CA LEU A 383 -11.19 -2.28 5.75
C LEU A 383 -11.77 -1.43 6.87
N PRO A 384 -11.05 -1.09 7.97
CA PRO A 384 -11.63 -0.25 9.01
C PRO A 384 -12.11 1.11 8.48
N VAL A 385 -11.38 1.72 7.56
CA VAL A 385 -11.78 3.00 6.97
C VAL A 385 -13.01 2.83 6.08
N LEU A 386 -13.08 1.76 5.29
CA LEU A 386 -14.24 1.43 4.46
C LEU A 386 -15.50 1.19 5.32
N PHE A 387 -15.38 0.39 6.39
CA PHE A 387 -16.46 0.05 7.33
C PHE A 387 -16.91 1.21 8.22
N GLN A 388 -16.32 2.40 8.08
CA GLN A 388 -16.95 3.59 8.61
C GLN A 388 -18.29 3.87 7.93
N GLU A 389 -18.34 3.70 6.60
CA GLU A 389 -19.48 4.02 5.74
C GLU A 389 -20.17 2.76 5.21
N PHE A 390 -19.39 1.74 4.88
CA PHE A 390 -19.89 0.47 4.39
C PHE A 390 -20.48 -0.36 5.52
N THR A 391 -21.70 -0.87 5.31
CA THR A 391 -22.46 -1.67 6.28
C THR A 391 -22.71 -3.10 5.80
N GLY A 392 -22.23 -3.46 4.60
CA GLY A 392 -22.38 -4.78 4.03
C GLY A 392 -21.43 -5.80 4.65
N LYS A 393 -21.28 -6.95 3.97
CA LYS A 393 -20.43 -8.05 4.43
C LYS A 393 -19.09 -8.06 3.72
N TRP A 394 -18.11 -8.66 4.37
CA TRP A 394 -16.87 -9.05 3.70
C TRP A 394 -16.61 -10.54 3.87
N CYS A 395 -16.07 -11.15 2.83
CA CYS A 395 -15.89 -12.58 2.73
C CYS A 395 -14.42 -12.95 2.64
N SER A 396 -14.04 -14.05 3.27
CA SER A 396 -12.74 -14.70 3.11
C SER A 396 -12.84 -16.19 3.42
N VAL A 397 -11.77 -16.95 3.20
CA VAL A 397 -11.72 -18.39 3.44
C VAL A 397 -10.76 -18.74 4.57
N GLY A 398 -10.94 -19.94 5.15
CA GLY A 398 -10.04 -20.46 6.18
C GLY A 398 -9.82 -19.49 7.35
N PRO A 399 -8.59 -19.40 7.90
CA PRO A 399 -8.30 -18.57 9.07
C PRO A 399 -8.17 -17.06 8.77
N SER A 400 -8.37 -16.62 7.52
CA SER A 400 -8.15 -15.22 7.11
C SER A 400 -8.96 -14.21 7.93
N GLY A 401 -10.20 -14.54 8.30
CA GLY A 401 -11.04 -13.75 9.19
C GLY A 401 -10.38 -13.42 10.54
N ALA A 402 -9.96 -14.48 11.25
CA ALA A 402 -9.33 -14.36 12.56
C ALA A 402 -7.98 -13.64 12.50
N ILE A 403 -7.16 -13.97 11.50
CA ILE A 403 -5.83 -13.36 11.34
C ILE A 403 -5.96 -11.86 11.00
N THR A 404 -6.93 -11.50 10.15
CA THR A 404 -7.21 -10.10 9.76
C THR A 404 -7.45 -9.23 11.00
N LYS A 405 -8.32 -9.67 11.92
CA LYS A 405 -8.58 -8.93 13.17
C LYS A 405 -7.28 -8.66 13.94
N ILE A 406 -6.45 -9.68 14.12
CA ILE A 406 -5.22 -9.55 14.92
C ILE A 406 -4.24 -8.59 14.26
N LEU A 407 -4.10 -8.64 12.93
CA LEU A 407 -3.20 -7.75 12.20
C LEU A 407 -3.71 -6.30 12.19
N LEU A 408 -5.02 -6.07 12.12
CA LEU A 408 -5.61 -4.74 12.24
C LEU A 408 -5.43 -4.15 13.65
N ASP A 409 -5.63 -4.96 14.70
CA ASP A 409 -5.37 -4.54 16.09
C ASP A 409 -3.90 -4.17 16.32
N ASP A 410 -2.98 -4.91 15.71
CA ASP A 410 -1.54 -4.61 15.76
C ASP A 410 -1.22 -3.33 14.98
N ALA A 411 -1.77 -3.16 13.78
CA ALA A 411 -1.62 -1.96 12.95
C ALA A 411 -2.08 -0.68 13.68
N LEU A 412 -3.17 -0.76 14.45
CA LEU A 412 -3.65 0.34 15.30
C LEU A 412 -2.62 0.69 16.40
N LYS A 413 -2.09 -0.32 17.09
CA LYS A 413 -1.14 -0.15 18.21
C LYS A 413 0.20 0.42 17.77
N VAL A 414 0.69 0.04 16.59
CA VAL A 414 1.92 0.60 16.02
C VAL A 414 1.74 2.01 15.45
N GLY A 415 0.52 2.55 15.48
CA GLY A 415 0.25 3.94 15.15
C GLY A 415 0.04 4.20 13.67
N THR A 416 -0.68 3.32 12.97
CA THR A 416 -1.09 3.55 11.59
C THR A 416 -2.27 4.55 11.54
N PRO A 417 -2.19 5.66 10.78
CA PRO A 417 -1.04 6.20 10.06
C PRO A 417 -0.17 7.10 10.96
N PHE A 418 1.04 7.45 10.51
CA PHE A 418 1.89 8.41 11.22
C PHE A 418 1.36 9.87 11.11
N PRO A 419 1.66 10.74 12.09
CA PRO A 419 1.49 12.19 11.93
C PRO A 419 2.28 12.71 10.71
N PRO A 420 1.83 13.76 10.02
CA PRO A 420 0.65 14.59 10.33
C PRO A 420 -0.68 13.95 9.91
N ARG A 421 -0.66 12.97 8.99
CA ARG A 421 -1.87 12.35 8.41
C ARG A 421 -2.78 11.70 9.45
N LYS A 422 -2.22 11.20 10.55
CA LYS A 422 -2.98 10.68 11.70
C LYS A 422 -4.05 11.64 12.22
N TYR A 423 -3.75 12.94 12.18
CA TYR A 423 -4.60 13.97 12.75
C TYR A 423 -5.25 14.85 11.69
N ASP A 424 -5.08 14.49 10.41
CA ASP A 424 -5.67 15.23 9.30
C ASP A 424 -7.13 14.79 9.10
N PRO A 425 -8.13 15.66 9.39
CA PRO A 425 -9.54 15.31 9.24
C PRO A 425 -9.97 15.12 7.77
N LEU A 426 -9.16 15.61 6.82
CA LEU A 426 -9.40 15.46 5.39
C LEU A 426 -8.77 14.18 4.82
N ASP A 427 -7.95 13.49 5.60
CA ASP A 427 -7.41 12.19 5.22
C ASP A 427 -8.34 11.06 5.65
N LEU A 428 -8.62 10.11 4.76
CA LEU A 428 -9.44 8.95 5.10
C LEU A 428 -8.76 8.05 6.13
N ILE A 429 -7.43 7.93 6.11
CA ILE A 429 -6.74 6.99 7.01
C ILE A 429 -6.72 7.47 8.48
N SER A 430 -6.96 8.77 8.75
CA SER A 430 -7.10 9.29 10.12
C SER A 430 -8.32 8.70 10.84
N ARG A 431 -9.26 8.13 10.08
CA ARG A 431 -10.46 7.45 10.58
C ARG A 431 -10.21 6.01 11.01
N TYR A 432 -8.98 5.51 10.91
CA TYR A 432 -8.61 4.18 11.38
C TYR A 432 -8.67 4.13 12.92
N ASN A 433 -9.61 3.36 13.48
CA ASN A 433 -9.84 3.28 14.93
C ASN A 433 -10.46 1.94 15.34
N GLU A 434 -10.52 1.70 16.66
CA GLU A 434 -11.04 0.47 17.27
C GLU A 434 -12.51 0.19 16.92
N SER A 435 -13.38 1.21 16.94
CA SER A 435 -14.81 1.06 16.60
C SER A 435 -15.00 0.54 15.17
N ASN A 436 -14.17 1.00 14.25
CA ASN A 436 -14.20 0.54 12.87
C ASN A 436 -13.66 -0.90 12.72
N ILE A 437 -12.64 -1.29 13.48
CA ILE A 437 -12.15 -2.70 13.51
C ILE A 437 -13.22 -3.65 14.05
N GLU A 438 -13.99 -3.22 15.06
CA GLU A 438 -15.13 -4.01 15.54
C GLU A 438 -16.18 -4.23 14.46
N LYS A 439 -16.49 -3.21 13.65
CA LYS A 439 -17.44 -3.33 12.53
C LYS A 439 -16.92 -4.31 11.47
N VAL A 440 -15.63 -4.26 11.14
CA VAL A 440 -14.99 -5.25 10.26
C VAL A 440 -15.20 -6.65 10.84
N THR A 441 -14.86 -6.85 12.11
CA THR A 441 -14.99 -8.16 12.77
C THR A 441 -16.43 -8.68 12.75
N LYS A 442 -17.42 -7.83 13.06
CA LYS A 442 -18.86 -8.21 13.13
C LYS A 442 -19.49 -8.53 11.77
N ASN A 443 -18.88 -8.08 10.67
CA ASN A 443 -19.43 -8.24 9.33
C ASN A 443 -18.66 -9.25 8.46
N HIS A 444 -17.77 -10.04 9.06
CA HIS A 444 -17.07 -11.13 8.39
C HIS A 444 -18.01 -12.30 8.08
N VAL A 445 -17.87 -12.87 6.89
CA VAL A 445 -18.53 -14.11 6.46
C VAL A 445 -17.45 -15.05 5.89
N GLN A 446 -17.40 -16.27 6.40
CA GLN A 446 -16.47 -17.28 5.88
C GLN A 446 -17.05 -18.02 4.68
N LEU A 447 -16.26 -18.16 3.63
CA LEU A 447 -16.53 -19.00 2.45
C LEU A 447 -15.71 -20.29 2.51
N GLU A 448 -16.08 -21.25 1.67
CA GLU A 448 -15.40 -22.53 1.52
C GLU A 448 -14.72 -22.63 0.15
N TYR A 449 -13.53 -23.24 0.11
CA TYR A 449 -12.84 -23.51 -1.14
C TYR A 449 -13.65 -24.44 -2.05
N GLY A 450 -13.66 -24.15 -3.35
CA GLY A 450 -14.35 -24.95 -4.37
C GLY A 450 -15.87 -24.84 -4.35
N VAL A 451 -16.46 -24.07 -3.43
CA VAL A 451 -17.91 -23.89 -3.33
C VAL A 451 -18.30 -22.55 -3.96
N SER A 452 -19.20 -22.59 -4.95
CA SER A 452 -19.74 -21.39 -5.57
C SER A 452 -20.76 -20.70 -4.66
N ASN A 453 -20.65 -19.39 -4.52
CA ASN A 453 -21.52 -18.55 -3.69
C ASN A 453 -21.97 -17.32 -4.48
N GLU A 454 -23.26 -17.00 -4.45
CA GLU A 454 -23.76 -15.72 -4.98
C GLU A 454 -23.53 -14.63 -3.92
N VAL A 455 -22.76 -13.60 -4.28
CA VAL A 455 -22.29 -12.54 -3.34
C VAL A 455 -22.83 -11.16 -3.69
N GLY A 456 -23.58 -11.07 -4.77
CA GLY A 456 -24.30 -9.90 -5.25
C GLY A 456 -25.22 -10.31 -6.40
N PRO A 457 -26.16 -9.45 -6.84
CA PRO A 457 -27.13 -9.80 -7.87
C PRO A 457 -26.48 -10.26 -9.17
N GLY A 458 -26.55 -11.56 -9.48
CA GLY A 458 -25.95 -12.14 -10.69
C GLY A 458 -24.42 -12.26 -10.65
N ILE A 459 -23.80 -12.18 -9.46
CA ILE A 459 -22.36 -12.31 -9.26
C ILE A 459 -22.08 -13.58 -8.44
N VAL A 460 -21.58 -14.62 -9.10
CA VAL A 460 -21.22 -15.90 -8.47
C VAL A 460 -19.71 -15.99 -8.34
N VAL A 461 -19.24 -16.35 -7.14
CA VAL A 461 -17.80 -16.49 -6.87
C VAL A 461 -17.47 -17.86 -6.30
N THR A 462 -16.37 -18.42 -6.78
CA THR A 462 -15.82 -19.70 -6.32
C THR A 462 -14.39 -19.47 -5.83
N PRO A 463 -14.14 -19.56 -4.52
CA PRO A 463 -12.78 -19.45 -3.98
C PRO A 463 -11.94 -20.68 -4.34
N ILE A 464 -10.69 -20.47 -4.72
CA ILE A 464 -9.68 -21.49 -5.02
C ILE A 464 -8.47 -21.23 -4.13
N ASP A 465 -7.81 -22.27 -3.64
CA ASP A 465 -6.63 -22.10 -2.79
C ASP A 465 -5.48 -21.42 -3.55
N ALA A 466 -5.05 -20.25 -3.05
CA ALA A 466 -3.96 -19.48 -3.64
C ALA A 466 -2.57 -19.98 -3.22
N CYS A 467 -2.49 -20.85 -2.21
CA CYS A 467 -1.23 -21.43 -1.72
C CYS A 467 -0.16 -20.39 -1.33
N HIS A 468 -0.58 -19.15 -1.03
CA HIS A 468 0.30 -18.05 -0.63
C HIS A 468 0.53 -18.06 0.89
N ILE A 469 -0.55 -17.92 1.65
CA ILE A 469 -0.57 -18.05 3.12
C ILE A 469 -1.81 -18.85 3.56
N PRO A 470 -1.86 -19.37 4.81
CA PRO A 470 -3.04 -20.07 5.29
C PRO A 470 -4.31 -19.21 5.17
N GLY A 471 -5.32 -19.71 4.44
CA GLY A 471 -6.57 -18.97 4.15
C GLY A 471 -6.49 -18.01 2.96
N SER A 472 -5.45 -18.08 2.14
CA SER A 472 -5.36 -17.31 0.90
C SER A 472 -6.24 -17.87 -0.22
N ALA A 473 -6.89 -17.00 -0.98
CA ALA A 473 -7.84 -17.36 -2.02
C ALA A 473 -7.61 -16.59 -3.32
N ILE A 474 -7.69 -17.34 -4.41
CA ILE A 474 -8.03 -16.84 -5.74
C ILE A 474 -9.55 -16.87 -5.87
N TYR A 475 -10.16 -15.86 -6.46
CA TYR A 475 -11.60 -15.84 -6.75
C TYR A 475 -11.85 -16.03 -8.24
N SER A 476 -12.53 -17.13 -8.60
CA SER A 476 -13.15 -17.30 -9.91
C SER A 476 -14.55 -16.70 -9.85
N ILE A 477 -14.78 -15.64 -10.63
CA ILE A 477 -15.97 -14.80 -10.61
C ILE A 477 -16.70 -14.99 -11.94
N ASP A 478 -17.96 -15.39 -11.88
CA ASP A 478 -18.87 -15.48 -13.02
C ASP A 478 -19.95 -14.41 -12.89
N ILE A 479 -20.03 -13.54 -13.89
CA ILE A 479 -21.07 -12.52 -14.00
C ILE A 479 -21.77 -12.71 -15.34
N GLU A 480 -22.94 -13.35 -15.31
CA GLU A 480 -23.77 -13.61 -16.49
C GLU A 480 -22.99 -14.29 -17.65
N GLY A 481 -22.04 -15.18 -17.32
CA GLY A 481 -21.23 -15.93 -18.28
C GLY A 481 -19.88 -15.28 -18.62
N VAL A 482 -19.60 -14.06 -18.16
CA VAL A 482 -18.26 -13.45 -18.25
C VAL A 482 -17.42 -13.95 -17.07
N LYS A 483 -16.31 -14.64 -17.38
CA LYS A 483 -15.42 -15.21 -16.37
C LYS A 483 -14.26 -14.26 -16.05
N ILE A 484 -14.19 -13.81 -14.80
CA ILE A 484 -13.09 -12.98 -14.28
C ILE A 484 -12.36 -13.78 -13.22
N LEU A 485 -11.04 -13.87 -13.31
CA LEU A 485 -10.20 -14.48 -12.29
C LEU A 485 -9.41 -13.39 -11.57
N TYR A 486 -9.51 -13.34 -10.25
CA TYR A 486 -8.70 -12.48 -9.39
C TYR A 486 -7.82 -13.32 -8.49
N THR A 487 -6.49 -13.23 -8.62
CA THR A 487 -5.61 -14.14 -7.90
C THR A 487 -5.34 -13.73 -6.44
N GLY A 488 -5.47 -12.44 -6.12
CA GLY A 488 -4.74 -11.90 -4.96
C GLY A 488 -3.26 -12.22 -5.07
N ASP A 489 -2.59 -12.40 -3.93
CA ASP A 489 -1.26 -13.01 -3.91
C ASP A 489 -1.39 -14.53 -3.97
N PHE A 490 -0.59 -15.17 -4.83
CA PHE A 490 -0.67 -16.60 -5.07
C PHE A 490 0.71 -17.22 -5.35
N ASN A 491 0.82 -18.52 -5.10
CA ASN A 491 2.04 -19.28 -5.32
C ASN A 491 1.76 -20.57 -6.08
N MET A 492 2.27 -20.68 -7.30
CA MET A 492 2.25 -21.93 -8.07
C MET A 492 3.39 -22.87 -7.71
N ASP A 493 4.45 -22.37 -7.07
CA ASP A 493 5.57 -23.22 -6.66
C ASP A 493 5.21 -24.00 -5.39
N ALA A 494 5.54 -25.29 -5.40
CA ALA A 494 5.46 -26.10 -4.19
C ALA A 494 6.32 -25.50 -3.06
N SER A 495 5.79 -25.55 -1.86
CA SER A 495 6.42 -25.12 -0.61
C SER A 495 6.17 -26.16 0.47
N VAL A 496 6.79 -25.99 1.64
CA VAL A 496 6.55 -26.90 2.76
C VAL A 496 5.11 -26.79 3.31
N LEU A 497 4.47 -25.63 3.13
CA LEU A 497 3.12 -25.37 3.59
C LEU A 497 2.07 -25.80 2.56
N PHE A 498 2.38 -25.70 1.27
CA PHE A 498 1.41 -25.81 0.19
C PHE A 498 1.98 -26.53 -1.02
N PRO A 499 1.17 -27.36 -1.72
CA PRO A 499 1.61 -28.07 -2.93
C PRO A 499 1.79 -27.15 -4.15
N GLY A 500 1.35 -25.90 -4.08
CA GLY A 500 1.28 -24.97 -5.22
C GLY A 500 -0.15 -24.84 -5.77
N ALA A 501 -0.54 -23.62 -6.13
CA ALA A 501 -1.88 -23.29 -6.59
C ALA A 501 -2.15 -23.85 -8.00
N ASN A 502 -3.38 -24.32 -8.21
CA ASN A 502 -3.87 -24.79 -9.51
C ASN A 502 -5.00 -23.87 -9.99
N LEU A 503 -4.77 -23.16 -11.09
CA LEU A 503 -5.62 -22.07 -11.56
C LEU A 503 -6.24 -22.37 -12.94
N PRO A 504 -7.49 -21.94 -13.19
CA PRO A 504 -8.10 -22.03 -14.50
C PRO A 504 -7.47 -21.05 -15.51
N THR A 505 -7.37 -21.47 -16.77
CA THR A 505 -6.76 -20.67 -17.86
C THR A 505 -7.79 -20.16 -18.87
N ASP A 506 -9.07 -20.48 -18.68
CA ASP A 506 -10.19 -20.19 -19.58
C ASP A 506 -10.97 -18.92 -19.20
N ALA A 507 -10.49 -18.11 -18.24
CA ALA A 507 -11.11 -16.85 -17.89
C ALA A 507 -10.98 -15.81 -19.01
N ASP A 508 -12.03 -15.00 -19.22
CA ASP A 508 -12.05 -13.89 -20.18
C ASP A 508 -11.16 -12.73 -19.72
N TYR A 509 -11.03 -12.55 -18.40
CA TYR A 509 -10.16 -11.56 -17.78
C TYR A 509 -9.41 -12.21 -16.60
N THR A 510 -8.08 -12.12 -16.60
CA THR A 510 -7.23 -12.59 -15.50
C THR A 510 -6.50 -11.41 -14.89
N ILE A 511 -6.85 -11.07 -13.65
CA ILE A 511 -6.21 -10.06 -12.81
C ILE A 511 -5.27 -10.78 -11.85
N PHE A 512 -3.96 -10.64 -12.05
CA PHE A 512 -2.96 -11.47 -11.38
C PHE A 512 -1.84 -10.69 -10.68
N ASP A 513 -1.30 -11.27 -9.59
CA ASP A 513 -0.11 -10.76 -8.89
C ASP A 513 1.16 -10.84 -9.74
N GLY A 514 1.84 -9.71 -9.86
CA GLY A 514 3.08 -9.51 -10.60
C GLY A 514 4.30 -9.27 -9.73
N THR A 515 4.25 -9.59 -8.42
CA THR A 515 5.32 -9.26 -7.44
C THR A 515 6.70 -9.76 -7.88
N TYR A 516 6.74 -10.93 -8.52
CA TYR A 516 7.98 -11.56 -9.00
C TYR A 516 8.18 -11.50 -10.52
N TRP A 517 7.34 -10.76 -11.24
CA TRP A 517 7.49 -10.61 -12.68
C TRP A 517 8.84 -10.00 -13.05
N GLY A 518 9.61 -10.71 -13.88
CA GLY A 518 10.95 -10.30 -14.33
C GLY A 518 12.02 -10.32 -13.23
N ARG A 519 11.78 -11.01 -12.10
CA ARG A 519 12.77 -11.20 -11.04
C ARG A 519 13.43 -12.58 -11.15
N GLU A 520 14.59 -12.73 -10.53
CA GLU A 520 15.22 -14.05 -10.41
C GLU A 520 14.37 -15.00 -9.57
N ASP A 521 14.27 -16.24 -10.04
CA ASP A 521 13.62 -17.34 -9.36
C ASP A 521 14.39 -17.74 -8.08
N PHE A 522 13.68 -18.33 -7.12
CA PHE A 522 14.24 -18.79 -5.86
C PHE A 522 14.42 -20.32 -5.86
N ASP A 523 15.59 -20.77 -5.38
CA ASP A 523 15.90 -22.19 -5.21
C ASP A 523 15.67 -22.59 -3.75
N ARG A 524 14.50 -23.19 -3.49
CA ARG A 524 14.08 -23.58 -2.13
C ARG A 524 14.98 -24.64 -1.51
N GLU A 525 15.52 -25.55 -2.30
CA GLU A 525 16.40 -26.62 -1.79
C GLU A 525 17.77 -26.06 -1.42
N LYS A 526 18.33 -25.17 -2.24
CA LYS A 526 19.53 -24.41 -1.88
C LYS A 526 19.32 -23.60 -0.60
N VAL A 527 18.15 -22.99 -0.43
CA VAL A 527 17.81 -22.24 0.79
C VAL A 527 17.73 -23.16 2.02
N LYS A 528 17.12 -24.35 1.91
CA LYS A 528 17.12 -25.34 3.00
C LYS A 528 18.55 -25.73 3.40
N GLN A 529 19.43 -25.93 2.42
CA GLN A 529 20.84 -26.23 2.66
C GLN A 529 21.58 -25.07 3.34
N GLN A 530 21.33 -23.82 2.92
CA GLN A 530 21.89 -22.63 3.57
C GLN A 530 21.45 -22.55 5.04
N ILE A 531 20.14 -22.67 5.32
CA ILE A 531 19.60 -22.66 6.69
C ILE A 531 20.24 -23.76 7.53
N SER A 532 20.28 -25.00 7.02
CA SER A 532 20.87 -26.13 7.73
C SER A 532 22.35 -25.92 8.05
N LYS A 533 23.11 -25.37 7.10
CA LYS A 533 24.53 -25.09 7.27
C LYS A 533 24.75 -24.00 8.32
N THR A 534 24.05 -22.88 8.21
CA THR A 534 24.19 -21.77 9.17
C THR A 534 23.84 -22.21 10.59
N ILE A 535 22.80 -23.02 10.79
CA ILE A 535 22.43 -23.51 12.13
C ILE A 535 23.42 -24.55 12.68
N SER A 536 24.16 -25.25 11.80
CA SER A 536 25.23 -26.16 12.22
C SER A 536 26.51 -25.42 12.62
N ASP A 537 26.81 -24.31 11.94
CA ASP A 537 28.07 -23.59 12.10
C ASP A 537 28.00 -22.52 13.22
N PHE A 538 26.80 -22.06 13.58
CA PHE A 538 26.57 -20.92 14.48
C PHE A 538 25.49 -21.20 15.55
N GLY A 539 25.47 -20.40 16.61
CA GLY A 539 24.50 -20.41 17.70
C GLY A 539 24.75 -19.33 18.76
N PRO A 540 23.72 -18.63 19.30
CA PRO A 540 22.29 -18.73 19.00
C PRO A 540 21.93 -18.22 17.60
N ILE A 541 20.77 -18.68 17.10
CA ILE A 541 20.23 -18.29 15.78
C ILE A 541 18.97 -17.44 15.95
N ILE A 542 18.88 -16.33 15.22
CA ILE A 542 17.68 -15.48 15.16
C ILE A 542 17.16 -15.47 13.72
N ILE A 543 15.89 -15.79 13.54
CA ILE A 543 15.21 -15.80 12.24
C ILE A 543 14.06 -14.78 12.30
N PRO A 544 14.27 -13.54 11.81
CA PRO A 544 13.20 -12.56 11.68
C PRO A 544 12.19 -12.99 10.62
N SER A 545 10.91 -13.04 10.98
CA SER A 545 9.85 -13.50 10.08
C SER A 545 8.57 -12.68 10.21
N PHE A 546 7.78 -12.63 9.14
CA PHE A 546 6.42 -12.08 9.17
C PHE A 546 5.49 -13.03 9.93
N ALA A 547 4.53 -12.46 10.65
CA ALA A 547 3.66 -13.20 11.58
C ALA A 547 2.88 -14.34 10.91
N VAL A 548 2.44 -14.13 9.66
CA VAL A 548 1.69 -15.09 8.86
C VAL A 548 2.48 -15.45 7.59
N GLY A 549 2.39 -16.71 7.16
CA GLY A 549 3.15 -17.26 6.04
C GLY A 549 4.57 -17.64 6.41
N ARG A 550 5.49 -16.67 6.38
CA ARG A 550 6.95 -16.91 6.49
C ARG A 550 7.35 -17.60 7.79
N SER A 551 6.75 -17.24 8.93
CA SER A 551 7.05 -17.88 10.22
C SER A 551 6.70 -19.37 10.21
N GLN A 552 5.52 -19.72 9.69
CA GLN A 552 5.05 -21.11 9.67
C GLN A 552 5.87 -21.95 8.70
N GLU A 553 6.23 -21.39 7.54
CA GLU A 553 7.10 -22.07 6.58
C GLU A 553 8.49 -22.35 7.15
N ILE A 554 9.09 -21.39 7.86
CA ILE A 554 10.40 -21.60 8.50
C ILE A 554 10.31 -22.69 9.57
N LEU A 555 9.29 -22.67 10.43
CA LEU A 555 9.14 -23.69 11.49
C LEU A 555 9.05 -25.11 10.91
N LEU A 556 8.31 -25.28 9.82
CA LEU A 556 8.20 -26.57 9.14
C LEU A 556 9.48 -26.97 8.42
N ILE A 557 10.21 -26.03 7.79
CA ILE A 557 11.54 -26.31 7.23
C ILE A 557 12.49 -26.81 8.31
N LEU A 558 12.51 -26.18 9.49
CA LEU A 558 13.35 -26.61 10.61
C LEU A 558 12.95 -28.02 11.10
N GLU A 559 11.66 -28.36 11.09
CA GLU A 559 11.17 -29.70 11.43
C GLU A 559 11.58 -30.76 10.39
N GLU A 560 11.43 -30.48 9.09
CA GLU A 560 11.87 -31.37 8.00
C GLU A 560 13.37 -31.65 8.05
N LEU A 561 14.16 -30.62 8.39
CA LEU A 561 15.61 -30.74 8.57
C LEU A 561 16.00 -31.45 9.88
N GLY A 562 15.04 -31.79 10.75
CA GLY A 562 15.29 -32.41 12.05
C GLY A 562 15.93 -31.48 13.09
N ILE A 563 16.03 -30.18 12.80
CA ILE A 563 16.65 -29.18 13.68
C ILE A 563 15.85 -29.02 14.97
N THR A 564 14.53 -29.07 14.86
CA THR A 564 13.58 -28.98 15.99
C THR A 564 13.74 -30.10 17.03
N ARG A 565 14.37 -31.23 16.66
CA ARG A 565 14.65 -32.34 17.58
C ARG A 565 16.00 -32.25 18.27
N ASN A 566 16.92 -31.48 17.68
CA ASN A 566 18.32 -31.41 18.10
C ASN A 566 18.70 -30.05 18.72
N LYS A 567 17.91 -29.00 18.49
CA LYS A 567 18.12 -27.64 18.97
C LYS A 567 16.87 -27.14 19.71
N ASN A 568 17.03 -26.14 20.57
CA ASN A 568 15.91 -25.50 21.26
C ASN A 568 15.24 -24.47 20.35
N VAL A 569 14.31 -24.92 19.51
CA VAL A 569 13.55 -24.02 18.61
C VAL A 569 12.41 -23.35 19.36
N MET A 570 12.36 -22.03 19.30
CA MET A 570 11.33 -21.22 19.95
C MET A 570 10.63 -20.28 18.96
N VAL A 571 9.33 -20.08 19.16
CA VAL A 571 8.54 -19.07 18.46
C VAL A 571 7.92 -18.09 19.45
N THR A 572 7.80 -16.81 19.08
CA THR A 572 7.28 -15.77 19.99
C THR A 572 6.44 -14.70 19.29
N GLY A 573 5.68 -13.96 20.10
CA GLY A 573 4.93 -12.77 19.69
C GLY A 573 3.80 -13.10 18.71
N MET A 574 3.68 -12.27 17.66
CA MET A 574 2.63 -12.44 16.65
C MET A 574 2.78 -13.76 15.86
N ALA A 575 4.00 -14.19 15.58
CA ALA A 575 4.26 -15.44 14.88
C ALA A 575 3.70 -16.64 15.65
N GLU A 576 3.93 -16.71 16.96
CA GLU A 576 3.41 -17.77 17.83
C GLU A 576 1.87 -17.82 17.81
N ARG A 577 1.22 -16.66 17.97
CA ARG A 577 -0.24 -16.56 17.98
C ARG A 577 -0.85 -17.06 16.67
N VAL A 578 -0.28 -16.63 15.54
CA VAL A 578 -0.77 -17.05 14.22
C VAL A 578 -0.50 -18.53 13.98
N THR A 579 0.69 -19.04 14.32
CA THR A 579 1.02 -20.47 14.20
C THR A 579 0.01 -21.36 14.92
N LYS A 580 -0.42 -20.95 16.12
CA LYS A 580 -1.47 -21.65 16.89
C LYS A 580 -2.83 -21.61 16.19
N ILE A 581 -3.22 -20.45 15.65
CA ILE A 581 -4.51 -20.27 14.94
C ILE A 581 -4.57 -21.11 13.68
N VAL A 582 -3.48 -21.20 12.91
CA VAL A 582 -3.45 -21.98 11.67
C VAL A 582 -3.28 -23.49 11.91
N GLY A 583 -3.06 -23.92 13.15
CA GLY A 583 -2.94 -25.33 13.52
C GLY A 583 -1.61 -25.99 13.13
N VAL A 584 -0.56 -25.21 12.84
CA VAL A 584 0.77 -25.76 12.52
C VAL A 584 1.46 -26.21 13.80
N THR A 585 1.90 -27.48 13.84
CA THR A 585 2.49 -28.12 15.03
C THR A 585 3.79 -28.84 14.68
N GLY A 586 4.67 -29.01 15.69
CA GLY A 586 5.97 -29.67 15.58
C GLY A 586 6.78 -29.49 16.86
N HIS A 587 8.07 -29.82 16.83
CA HIS A 587 8.93 -29.85 18.03
C HIS A 587 9.55 -28.48 18.33
N TRP A 588 8.72 -27.50 18.69
CA TRP A 588 9.18 -26.17 19.12
C TRP A 588 8.34 -25.64 20.28
N ASP A 589 8.94 -24.77 21.06
CA ASP A 589 8.31 -24.18 22.24
C ASP A 589 7.90 -22.73 22.03
N SER A 590 6.94 -22.28 22.85
CA SER A 590 6.68 -20.85 23.01
C SER A 590 7.77 -20.22 23.87
N MET A 591 8.33 -19.09 23.44
CA MET A 591 9.35 -18.41 24.23
C MET A 591 8.77 -17.88 25.55
N LYS A 592 9.45 -18.16 26.68
CA LYS A 592 9.07 -17.61 27.98
C LYS A 592 9.20 -16.08 27.95
N LYS A 593 8.16 -15.37 28.40
CA LYS A 593 8.06 -13.89 28.34
C LYS A 593 9.24 -13.11 28.94
N ASN A 594 9.96 -13.68 29.90
CA ASN A 594 11.07 -13.01 30.60
C ASN A 594 12.45 -13.45 30.07
N ARG A 595 12.52 -14.25 29.00
CA ARG A 595 13.79 -14.71 28.45
C ARG A 595 14.36 -13.59 27.57
N ILE A 596 15.43 -12.97 28.04
CA ILE A 596 16.15 -11.92 27.31
C ILE A 596 17.37 -12.51 26.59
N ASN A 597 18.06 -13.44 27.24
CA ASN A 597 19.29 -14.04 26.72
C ASN A 597 19.02 -15.37 26.01
N LEU A 598 19.55 -15.48 24.78
CA LEU A 598 19.59 -16.73 24.03
C LEU A 598 20.86 -17.52 24.40
N GLN A 599 20.75 -18.84 24.43
CA GLN A 599 21.83 -19.80 24.64
C GLN A 599 22.31 -20.34 23.29
N GLU A 600 23.52 -20.89 23.24
CA GLU A 600 24.16 -21.38 22.01
C GLU A 600 23.27 -22.31 21.17
N ASP A 601 22.51 -23.21 21.80
CA ASP A 601 21.60 -24.15 21.12
C ASP A 601 20.21 -23.58 20.78
N ASP A 602 19.94 -22.31 21.05
CA ASP A 602 18.64 -21.70 20.76
C ASP A 602 18.51 -21.29 19.29
N VAL A 603 17.33 -21.56 18.73
CA VAL A 603 16.88 -21.01 17.44
C VAL A 603 15.58 -20.26 17.66
N LEU A 604 15.59 -18.94 17.46
CA LEU A 604 14.44 -18.07 17.69
C LEU A 604 13.78 -17.64 16.36
N VAL A 605 12.52 -18.02 16.16
CA VAL A 605 11.66 -17.47 15.10
C VAL A 605 10.77 -16.38 15.69
N ALA A 606 10.97 -15.13 15.26
CA ALA A 606 10.31 -13.98 15.88
C ALA A 606 9.82 -12.93 14.89
N GLY A 607 8.76 -12.24 15.29
CA GLY A 607 8.16 -11.14 14.53
C GLY A 607 9.12 -9.96 14.34
N GLY A 608 8.95 -9.29 13.19
CA GLY A 608 9.82 -8.20 12.73
C GLY A 608 10.59 -8.64 11.48
N GLY A 609 9.90 -9.14 10.45
CA GLY A 609 10.53 -9.78 9.28
C GLY A 609 11.57 -8.96 8.52
N MET A 610 11.49 -7.62 8.58
CA MET A 610 12.50 -6.69 8.04
C MET A 610 13.34 -6.00 9.14
N MET A 611 13.25 -6.50 10.37
CA MET A 611 13.89 -6.00 11.59
C MET A 611 13.62 -4.54 11.97
N ALA A 612 12.52 -3.94 11.48
CA ALA A 612 12.12 -2.57 11.86
C ALA A 612 11.84 -2.38 13.36
N GLY A 613 11.61 -3.48 14.10
CA GLY A 613 11.33 -3.48 15.53
C GLY A 613 10.92 -4.86 16.00
N GLY A 614 10.36 -4.94 17.21
CA GLY A 614 9.86 -6.18 17.80
C GLY A 614 10.96 -7.06 18.39
N LEU A 615 10.57 -8.29 18.76
CA LEU A 615 11.43 -9.22 19.51
C LEU A 615 12.63 -9.70 18.69
N ALA A 616 12.49 -9.90 17.36
CA ALA A 616 13.62 -10.25 16.50
C ALA A 616 14.73 -9.18 16.57
N ARG A 617 14.36 -7.91 16.46
CA ARG A 617 15.30 -6.78 16.56
C ARG A 617 15.91 -6.66 17.95
N HIS A 618 15.12 -6.86 19.01
CA HIS A 618 15.62 -6.83 20.38
C HIS A 618 16.70 -7.89 20.61
N HIS A 619 16.43 -9.16 20.30
CA HIS A 619 17.43 -10.22 20.47
C HIS A 619 18.62 -10.08 19.55
N PHE A 620 18.44 -9.54 18.34
CA PHE A 620 19.56 -9.20 17.47
C PHE A 620 20.50 -8.20 18.15
N ASN A 621 19.96 -7.12 18.72
CA ASN A 621 20.79 -6.10 19.37
C ASN A 621 21.60 -6.66 20.54
N GLU A 622 21.05 -7.62 21.29
CA GLU A 622 21.76 -8.31 22.38
C GLU A 622 22.86 -9.28 21.87
N GLN A 623 22.70 -9.83 20.65
CA GLN A 623 23.62 -10.82 20.07
C GLN A 623 24.56 -10.26 18.99
N ARG A 624 24.40 -9.00 18.60
CA ARG A 624 25.12 -8.42 17.44
C ARG A 624 26.65 -8.48 17.56
N GLY A 625 27.19 -8.46 18.78
CA GLY A 625 28.62 -8.55 19.09
C GLY A 625 29.10 -9.97 19.39
N ASN A 626 28.28 -10.99 19.19
CA ASN A 626 28.65 -12.38 19.41
C ASN A 626 29.04 -13.01 18.06
N PRO A 627 30.33 -13.31 17.81
CA PRO A 627 30.78 -13.88 16.54
C PRO A 627 30.28 -15.32 16.29
N ASN A 628 29.80 -15.99 17.34
CA ASN A 628 29.21 -17.32 17.23
C ASN A 628 27.71 -17.27 16.92
N ALA A 629 27.03 -16.14 17.15
CA ALA A 629 25.61 -16.00 16.83
C ALA A 629 25.39 -15.80 15.33
N ALA A 630 24.18 -16.11 14.85
CA ALA A 630 23.79 -15.76 13.49
C ALA A 630 22.35 -15.21 13.37
N VAL A 631 22.16 -14.36 12.37
CA VAL A 631 20.84 -13.91 11.91
C VAL A 631 20.58 -14.49 10.52
N ILE A 632 19.44 -15.16 10.34
CA ILE A 632 19.02 -15.67 9.04
C ILE A 632 17.83 -14.85 8.55
N LEU A 633 18.04 -14.07 7.49
CA LEU A 633 17.03 -13.23 6.86
C LEU A 633 16.33 -14.04 5.75
N CYS A 634 15.02 -14.24 5.85
CA CYS A 634 14.31 -15.21 4.98
C CYS A 634 13.27 -14.61 4.02
N GLY A 635 12.97 -13.32 4.12
CA GLY A 635 11.94 -12.65 3.30
C GLY A 635 12.49 -11.52 2.45
N TYR A 636 11.65 -10.92 1.61
CA TYR A 636 11.99 -9.66 0.94
C TYR A 636 12.33 -8.58 1.98
N LEU A 637 13.43 -7.88 1.75
CA LEU A 637 13.89 -6.77 2.56
C LEU A 637 13.74 -5.49 1.74
N ALA A 638 12.81 -4.62 2.15
CA ALA A 638 12.68 -3.33 1.50
C ALA A 638 13.97 -2.50 1.74
N PRO A 639 14.43 -1.71 0.75
CA PRO A 639 15.60 -0.86 0.92
C PRO A 639 15.54 -0.02 2.19
N ARG A 640 16.68 0.13 2.87
CA ARG A 640 16.85 0.89 4.12
C ARG A 640 16.06 0.41 5.34
N THR A 641 15.38 -0.73 5.27
CA THR A 641 14.95 -1.40 6.50
C THR A 641 16.16 -1.89 7.29
N PRO A 642 16.10 -2.02 8.63
CA PRO A 642 17.26 -2.50 9.40
C PRO A 642 17.76 -3.88 8.93
N GLY A 643 16.86 -4.77 8.49
CA GLY A 643 17.26 -6.05 7.88
C GLY A 643 18.04 -5.88 6.58
N TRP A 644 17.64 -4.92 5.74
CA TRP A 644 18.38 -4.58 4.52
C TRP A 644 19.76 -3.98 4.83
N ASN A 645 19.83 -3.06 5.81
CA ASN A 645 21.09 -2.44 6.23
C ASN A 645 22.07 -3.46 6.81
N LEU A 646 21.55 -4.40 7.61
CA LEU A 646 22.33 -5.51 8.16
C LEU A 646 22.94 -6.34 7.02
N LEU A 647 22.12 -6.76 6.04
CA LEU A 647 22.57 -7.58 4.92
C LEU A 647 23.66 -6.90 4.07
N HIS A 648 23.56 -5.58 3.87
CA HIS A 648 24.49 -4.84 3.02
C HIS A 648 25.69 -4.26 3.80
N GLY A 649 25.86 -4.64 5.07
CA GLY A 649 27.01 -4.23 5.90
C GLY A 649 26.99 -2.78 6.34
N TYR A 650 25.86 -2.07 6.20
CA TYR A 650 25.72 -0.71 6.70
C TYR A 650 25.63 -0.70 8.23
N GLU A 651 24.93 -1.65 8.83
CA GLU A 651 24.81 -1.75 10.29
C GLU A 651 25.97 -2.57 10.89
N PRO A 652 26.78 -2.03 11.83
CA PRO A 652 27.92 -2.77 12.39
C PRO A 652 27.52 -4.02 13.18
N HIS A 653 28.18 -5.15 12.94
CA HIS A 653 27.92 -6.40 13.65
C HIS A 653 29.13 -7.34 13.57
N GLU A 654 29.24 -8.24 14.54
CA GLU A 654 30.22 -9.34 14.56
C GLU A 654 29.56 -10.71 14.31
N CYS A 655 28.25 -10.84 14.60
CA CYS A 655 27.49 -12.07 14.34
C CYS A 655 27.38 -12.39 12.85
N HIS A 656 27.25 -13.67 12.48
CA HIS A 656 27.05 -14.05 11.08
C HIS A 656 25.68 -13.58 10.56
N VAL A 657 25.62 -13.13 9.31
CA VAL A 657 24.36 -12.73 8.65
C VAL A 657 24.20 -13.56 7.38
N GLU A 658 23.16 -14.39 7.36
CA GLU A 658 22.81 -15.22 6.20
C GLU A 658 21.53 -14.69 5.55
N TYR A 659 21.52 -14.62 4.21
CA TYR A 659 20.30 -14.33 3.45
C TYR A 659 19.78 -15.57 2.75
N ALA A 660 18.81 -16.21 3.40
CA ALA A 660 18.13 -17.42 2.97
C ALA A 660 16.78 -17.07 2.30
N ARG A 661 16.85 -16.37 1.14
CA ARG A 661 15.67 -15.75 0.52
C ARG A 661 14.59 -16.75 0.13
N LEU A 662 13.42 -16.61 0.74
CA LEU A 662 12.20 -17.33 0.36
C LEU A 662 11.08 -16.35 -0.03
N SER A 663 10.20 -16.81 -0.91
CA SER A 663 8.95 -16.13 -1.26
C SER A 663 7.75 -17.04 -1.04
N ALA A 664 6.59 -16.44 -0.81
CA ALA A 664 5.31 -17.11 -0.89
C ALA A 664 4.53 -16.67 -2.15
N HIS A 665 5.19 -16.00 -3.08
CA HIS A 665 4.65 -15.66 -4.39
C HIS A 665 5.27 -16.57 -5.44
N SER A 666 4.55 -16.80 -6.53
CA SER A 666 5.03 -17.56 -7.68
C SER A 666 6.35 -17.01 -8.22
N SER A 667 7.26 -17.90 -8.59
CA SER A 667 8.49 -17.63 -9.33
C SER A 667 8.18 -16.95 -10.66
N SER A 668 9.12 -16.15 -11.19
CA SER A 668 8.92 -15.41 -12.44
C SER A 668 8.63 -16.38 -13.58
N THR A 669 9.36 -17.49 -13.65
CA THR A 669 9.18 -18.49 -14.71
C THR A 669 7.80 -19.13 -14.68
N ASN A 670 7.34 -19.60 -13.51
CA ASN A 670 6.02 -20.23 -13.41
C ASN A 670 4.87 -19.24 -13.61
N LEU A 671 5.05 -18.00 -13.13
CA LEU A 671 4.11 -16.91 -13.37
C LEU A 671 3.97 -16.61 -14.87
N GLU A 672 5.09 -16.45 -15.59
CA GLU A 672 5.09 -16.21 -17.04
C GLU A 672 4.47 -17.37 -17.82
N ASN A 673 4.80 -18.62 -17.48
CA ASN A 673 4.23 -19.81 -18.12
C ASN A 673 2.71 -19.86 -17.95
N TYR A 674 2.21 -19.61 -16.75
CA TYR A 674 0.78 -19.56 -16.47
C TYR A 674 0.09 -18.44 -17.25
N VAL A 675 0.60 -17.20 -17.14
CA VAL A 675 -0.01 -16.04 -17.82
C VAL A 675 -0.04 -16.24 -19.34
N ASN A 676 0.99 -16.84 -19.93
CA ASN A 676 1.02 -17.15 -21.36
C ASN A 676 0.00 -18.22 -21.78
N SER A 677 -0.43 -19.07 -20.85
CA SER A 677 -1.47 -20.09 -21.09
C SER A 677 -2.91 -19.54 -20.98
N CYS A 678 -3.10 -18.36 -20.37
CA CYS A 678 -4.42 -17.74 -20.23
C CYS A 678 -4.98 -17.22 -21.56
N LYS A 679 -6.24 -17.55 -21.85
CA LYS A 679 -6.90 -17.18 -23.11
C LYS A 679 -7.33 -15.71 -23.17
N GLY A 680 -7.85 -15.19 -22.07
CA GLY A 680 -8.44 -13.86 -21.98
C GLY A 680 -7.45 -12.70 -21.87
N LYS A 681 -8.00 -11.54 -21.51
CA LYS A 681 -7.22 -10.32 -21.23
C LYS A 681 -6.43 -10.50 -19.93
N ARG A 682 -5.12 -10.27 -20.01
CA ARG A 682 -4.17 -10.41 -18.89
C ARG A 682 -3.89 -9.05 -18.28
N ILE A 683 -4.14 -8.92 -16.98
CA ILE A 683 -4.02 -7.67 -16.25
C ILE A 683 -3.13 -7.93 -15.03
N MET A 684 -1.95 -7.35 -15.02
CA MET A 684 -0.99 -7.51 -13.96
C MET A 684 -1.17 -6.41 -12.92
N VAL A 685 -1.35 -6.81 -11.66
CA VAL A 685 -1.37 -5.96 -10.48
C VAL A 685 -0.19 -6.33 -9.57
N HIS A 686 0.06 -5.57 -8.52
CA HIS A 686 1.11 -5.81 -7.52
C HIS A 686 2.52 -5.98 -8.11
N THR A 687 2.83 -5.20 -9.15
CA THR A 687 4.08 -5.40 -9.90
C THR A 687 5.15 -4.36 -9.55
N PRO A 688 6.44 -4.74 -9.51
CA PRO A 688 7.55 -3.81 -9.40
C PRO A 688 7.94 -3.18 -10.74
N VAL A 689 7.44 -3.71 -11.87
CA VAL A 689 7.84 -3.21 -13.20
C VAL A 689 6.99 -2.03 -13.65
N TYR A 690 7.64 -1.03 -14.24
CA TYR A 690 6.97 0.17 -14.72
C TYR A 690 6.47 0.06 -16.16
N ALA A 691 7.16 -0.73 -16.98
CA ALA A 691 6.81 -0.93 -18.38
C ALA A 691 5.83 -2.10 -18.54
N GLU A 692 4.80 -1.90 -19.37
CA GLU A 692 3.84 -2.95 -19.70
C GLU A 692 4.50 -4.05 -20.56
N PRO A 693 4.50 -5.31 -20.11
CA PRO A 693 4.94 -6.42 -20.94
C PRO A 693 4.01 -6.64 -22.13
N LYS A 694 4.53 -7.22 -23.22
CA LYS A 694 3.73 -7.47 -24.42
C LYS A 694 2.52 -8.36 -24.11
N GLY A 695 1.32 -7.86 -24.39
CA GLY A 695 0.07 -8.60 -24.18
C GLY A 695 -0.41 -8.66 -22.74
N VAL A 696 0.23 -7.91 -21.83
CA VAL A 696 -0.15 -7.78 -20.41
C VAL A 696 -0.38 -6.31 -20.11
N MET A 697 -1.54 -5.99 -19.57
CA MET A 697 -1.91 -4.63 -19.18
C MET A 697 -1.49 -4.38 -17.72
N ILE A 698 -0.95 -3.19 -17.41
CA ILE A 698 -0.75 -2.72 -16.04
C ILE A 698 -1.70 -1.54 -15.81
N PRO A 699 -2.70 -1.66 -14.91
CA PRO A 699 -3.71 -0.63 -14.77
C PRO A 699 -3.14 0.64 -14.13
N SER A 700 -3.60 1.83 -14.54
CA SER A 700 -3.38 3.08 -13.83
C SER A 700 -4.44 3.32 -12.74
N TYR A 701 -4.21 4.29 -11.87
CA TYR A 701 -5.18 4.67 -10.83
C TYR A 701 -6.52 5.08 -11.41
N LYS A 702 -7.61 4.55 -10.83
CA LYS A 702 -8.99 4.76 -11.26
C LYS A 702 -9.24 4.36 -12.72
N GLN A 703 -8.34 3.56 -13.33
CA GLN A 703 -8.55 3.05 -14.68
C GLN A 703 -9.77 2.14 -14.71
N ARG A 704 -10.55 2.27 -15.78
CA ARG A 704 -11.82 1.55 -15.98
C ARG A 704 -11.69 0.61 -17.17
N ILE A 705 -12.16 -0.62 -17.01
CA ILE A 705 -12.39 -1.56 -18.11
C ILE A 705 -13.89 -1.79 -18.17
N ILE A 706 -14.49 -1.41 -19.31
CA ILE A 706 -15.93 -1.58 -19.56
C ILE A 706 -16.11 -2.80 -20.46
N ILE A 707 -16.94 -3.74 -20.01
CA ILE A 707 -17.30 -4.97 -20.69
C ILE A 707 -18.79 -4.88 -20.99
N LYS A 708 -19.18 -5.08 -22.25
CA LYS A 708 -20.58 -5.14 -22.67
C LYS A 708 -20.99 -6.60 -22.75
N THR A 709 -22.08 -6.95 -22.09
CA THR A 709 -22.62 -8.32 -21.98
C THR A 709 -23.77 -8.58 -22.94
#